data_AF-A0A0D1DS26-F1
#
_entry.id   AF-A0A0D1DS26-F1
#
_cell.length_a   1.000
_cell.length_b   1.000
_cell.length_c   1.000
_cell.angle_alpha   90.00
_cell.angle_beta   90.00
_cell.angle_gamma   90.00
#
_symmetry.space_group_name_H-M   'P 1'
#
loop_
_entity.id
_entity.type
_entity.pdbx_description
1 polymer ?
#
loop_
_entity_poly.entity_id
_entity_poly.type
_entity_poly.pdbx_seq_one_letter_code
_entity_poly.pdbx_strand_id
1 'polypeptide(L)'
;MLDRFRPWASTVIYAIIAAVLLHFARFYPWHRLYLSRSNASLFEHLPPASDFDNVSCFLPRKAALSSAQVNHLFAIGSVDKAGLDREHCVHYASRFTPYLAAAWGNTYIAEARQRLGLPSSTHITNDLIWYANVLAENDAKRYPHIDWSKTTLPQTCAALRPAAVKRISTQARNKRPRVAFVLRLYQDYVWTEDAILHLRALVWELRTADLSFDVDVHLLVEVKDAALYISMFSSSGRNQFLRGNVPIEFWSMVTLWSEHEMTLRYPLYGDFRSGIKAAGSYRACLLAIQRFAVQHPEYSDFVNWEMDTRFTHTYDHLLETVYAYAFHAQANTYTQWPVDGKVSDDTLDDHEGCRNKSADVIVFSPLRNPQNSGWYWEYDVQGFDSSQSTARSASVTTNMWISRRAILALEDMTADRHQSMFCEAMAPSLAFQSPLRSVPQDAVQCAARFKVVHFPHPVAFKYQASPSQLNRLLNPSRAILSKQNEEPLKDTSYYYASSIARPIYEQWKLQTDACIPPLVLHPIKSVSQQTELHRSTWLRAWFFASDSLSLCDQSTHNECVEHLDSDIKRYLRRSLSSPAPRSLHRWDLEHPRYISKKPWIMNSSTKSLVTTLSLLVTASVVLRFVWNWIARPVDSLHSDYLPLATR
;
A
#
# COMPACT_ATOMS: atom_id res chain seq x y z
N MET A 1 -10.87 -17.93 56.06
CA MET A 1 -11.01 -18.29 54.63
C MET A 1 -9.96 -17.60 53.74
N LEU A 2 -9.54 -16.36 54.06
CA LEU A 2 -8.49 -15.61 53.34
C LEU A 2 -7.05 -16.18 53.49
N ASP A 3 -6.69 -16.80 54.61
CA ASP A 3 -5.33 -17.36 54.80
C ASP A 3 -5.04 -18.65 54.00
N ARG A 4 -6.06 -19.33 53.47
CA ARG A 4 -5.87 -20.49 52.57
C ARG A 4 -5.55 -20.10 51.13
N PHE A 5 -5.80 -18.86 50.72
CA PHE A 5 -5.55 -18.38 49.34
C PHE A 5 -4.17 -17.72 49.17
N ARG A 6 -3.52 -17.29 50.25
CA ARG A 6 -2.19 -16.66 50.23
C ARG A 6 -1.06 -17.49 49.57
N PRO A 7 -0.92 -18.80 49.83
CA PRO A 7 0.13 -19.60 49.17
C PRO A 7 -0.15 -19.80 47.68
N TRP A 8 -1.42 -19.91 47.28
CA TRP A 8 -1.82 -20.01 45.87
C TRP A 8 -1.57 -18.71 45.10
N ALA A 9 -1.90 -17.56 45.70
CA ALA A 9 -1.66 -16.26 45.09
C ALA A 9 -0.17 -16.01 44.84
N SER A 10 0.69 -16.36 45.80
CA SER A 10 2.14 -16.21 45.66
C SER A 10 2.70 -17.08 44.54
N THR A 11 2.29 -18.35 44.48
CA THR A 11 2.70 -19.28 43.42
C THR A 11 2.24 -18.83 42.03
N VAL A 12 1.01 -18.35 41.90
CA VAL A 12 0.48 -17.80 40.64
C VAL A 12 1.26 -16.53 40.24
N ILE A 13 1.57 -15.65 41.18
CA ILE A 13 2.39 -14.45 40.91
C ILE A 13 3.78 -14.85 40.42
N TYR A 14 4.48 -15.77 41.09
CA TYR A 14 5.79 -16.24 40.64
C TYR A 14 5.73 -16.93 39.28
N ALA A 15 4.67 -17.72 39.01
CA ALA A 15 4.46 -18.34 37.71
C ALA A 15 4.23 -17.30 36.60
N ILE A 16 3.45 -16.25 36.87
CA ILE A 16 3.24 -15.14 35.94
C ILE A 16 4.55 -14.37 35.71
N ILE A 17 5.29 -14.03 36.77
CA ILE A 17 6.59 -13.35 36.65
C ILE A 17 7.56 -14.19 35.83
N ALA A 18 7.69 -15.49 36.12
CA ALA A 18 8.54 -16.40 35.37
C ALA A 18 8.10 -16.50 33.90
N ALA A 19 6.80 -16.59 33.62
CA ALA A 19 6.27 -16.61 32.26
C ALA A 19 6.57 -15.31 31.51
N VAL A 20 6.42 -14.14 32.15
CA VAL A 20 6.75 -12.83 31.58
C VAL A 20 8.25 -12.71 31.32
N LEU A 21 9.10 -13.14 32.26
CA LEU A 21 10.55 -13.14 32.09
C LEU A 21 11.00 -14.06 30.96
N LEU A 22 10.46 -15.28 30.87
CA LEU A 22 10.73 -16.21 29.78
C LEU A 22 10.23 -15.67 28.44
N HIS A 23 9.06 -15.04 28.42
CA HIS A 23 8.53 -14.37 27.24
C HIS A 23 9.48 -13.24 26.80
N PHE A 24 9.84 -12.32 27.70
CA PHE A 24 10.80 -11.26 27.41
C PHE A 24 12.12 -11.83 26.92
N ALA A 25 12.69 -12.82 27.60
CA ALA A 25 13.95 -13.45 27.19
C ALA A 25 13.85 -14.13 25.82
N ARG A 26 12.69 -14.65 25.43
CA ARG A 26 12.50 -15.25 24.10
C ARG A 26 12.35 -14.21 23.00
N PHE A 27 11.63 -13.11 23.26
CA PHE A 27 11.30 -12.11 22.24
C PHE A 27 12.27 -10.93 22.21
N TYR A 28 13.13 -10.80 23.21
CA TYR A 28 14.11 -9.73 23.25
C TYR A 28 15.13 -9.89 22.11
N PRO A 29 15.42 -8.84 21.33
CA PRO A 29 16.38 -8.89 20.23
C PRO A 29 17.81 -8.85 20.77
N TRP A 30 18.29 -9.98 21.30
CA TRP A 30 19.59 -10.10 21.98
C TRP A 30 20.78 -9.64 21.15
N HIS A 31 20.71 -9.77 19.81
CA HIS A 31 21.76 -9.28 18.90
C HIS A 31 22.07 -7.80 19.08
N ARG A 32 21.11 -7.01 19.54
CA ARG A 32 21.31 -5.57 19.80
C ARG A 32 22.22 -5.28 20.99
N LEU A 33 22.45 -6.25 21.88
CA LEU A 33 23.31 -6.08 23.07
C LEU A 33 24.77 -6.46 22.80
N TYR A 34 25.01 -7.46 21.95
CA TYR A 34 26.35 -7.99 21.72
C TYR A 34 26.96 -7.59 20.36
N LEU A 35 26.17 -7.07 19.42
CA LEU A 35 26.70 -6.50 18.18
C LEU A 35 26.83 -4.97 18.31
N SER A 36 27.98 -4.45 17.89
CA SER A 36 28.17 -3.00 17.73
C SER A 36 27.29 -2.48 16.59
N ARG A 37 26.90 -1.21 16.66
CA ARG A 37 26.30 -0.53 15.50
C ARG A 37 27.29 -0.53 14.35
N SER A 38 26.78 -0.71 13.13
CA SER A 38 27.61 -0.60 11.94
C SER A 38 28.14 0.83 11.81
N ASN A 39 29.45 0.96 11.62
CA ASN A 39 30.11 2.23 11.29
C ASN A 39 30.36 2.36 9.78
N ALA A 40 29.91 1.40 8.97
CA ALA A 40 30.02 1.49 7.52
C ALA A 40 29.19 2.67 7.03
N SER A 41 29.86 3.69 6.49
CA SER A 41 29.17 4.84 5.91
C SER A 41 28.43 4.38 4.66
N LEU A 42 27.10 4.39 4.72
CA LEU A 42 26.25 4.17 3.54
C LEU A 42 26.35 5.34 2.54
N PHE A 43 26.89 6.47 2.99
CA PHE A 43 27.01 7.69 2.22
C PHE A 43 28.46 7.96 1.85
N GLU A 44 28.66 8.38 0.60
CA GLU A 44 29.85 9.09 0.18
C GLU A 44 29.55 10.58 0.23
N HIS A 45 30.47 11.37 0.78
CA HIS A 45 30.32 12.82 0.88
C HIS A 45 31.01 13.48 -0.31
N LEU A 46 30.23 13.82 -1.32
CA LEU A 46 30.68 14.45 -2.56
C LEU A 46 30.17 15.90 -2.63
N PRO A 47 30.87 16.81 -3.32
CA PRO A 47 30.38 18.17 -3.52
C PRO A 47 28.96 18.14 -4.11
N PRO A 48 28.03 18.95 -3.57
CA PRO A 48 26.64 18.92 -4.00
C PRO A 48 26.54 19.23 -5.50
N ALA A 49 25.63 18.54 -6.19
CA ALA A 49 25.39 18.83 -7.59
C ALA A 49 24.85 20.26 -7.77
N SER A 50 25.19 20.87 -8.92
CA SER A 50 24.83 22.24 -9.30
C SER A 50 23.33 22.51 -9.26
N ASP A 51 22.98 23.80 -9.19
CA ASP A 51 21.61 24.31 -9.15
C ASP A 51 20.72 23.84 -10.33
N PHE A 52 19.47 23.46 -10.04
CA PHE A 52 18.52 22.85 -10.97
C PHE A 52 17.29 23.74 -11.28
N ASP A 53 17.27 24.98 -10.79
CA ASP A 53 16.10 25.86 -10.81
C ASP A 53 15.53 26.16 -12.21
N ASN A 54 16.35 26.06 -13.26
CA ASN A 54 15.97 26.40 -14.64
C ASN A 54 15.77 25.19 -15.57
N VAL A 55 15.75 23.98 -15.03
CA VAL A 55 15.71 22.76 -15.86
C VAL A 55 14.26 22.35 -16.13
N SER A 56 13.78 22.57 -17.36
CA SER A 56 12.47 22.11 -17.84
C SER A 56 12.41 20.61 -18.17
N CYS A 57 13.57 19.95 -18.21
CA CYS A 57 13.68 18.53 -18.47
C CYS A 57 14.92 17.94 -17.82
N PHE A 58 14.70 16.90 -17.02
CA PHE A 58 15.74 16.21 -16.29
C PHE A 58 16.07 14.85 -16.92
N LEU A 59 17.35 14.48 -16.95
CA LEU A 59 17.80 13.15 -17.39
C LEU A 59 18.31 12.36 -16.18
N PRO A 60 17.59 11.31 -15.73
CA PRO A 60 17.93 10.58 -14.51
C PRO A 60 19.37 10.04 -14.48
N ARG A 61 19.88 9.53 -15.61
CA ARG A 61 21.26 9.01 -15.73
C ARG A 61 22.34 10.07 -15.54
N LYS A 62 22.04 11.36 -15.73
CA LYS A 62 23.01 12.45 -15.51
C LYS A 62 23.08 12.89 -14.04
N ALA A 63 22.21 12.37 -13.19
CA ALA A 63 22.17 12.68 -11.77
C ALA A 63 23.07 11.78 -10.92
N ALA A 64 23.53 10.68 -11.50
CA ALA A 64 24.44 9.76 -10.88
C ALA A 64 25.88 10.32 -10.97
N LEU A 65 26.60 10.26 -9.85
CA LEU A 65 28.00 10.70 -9.74
C LEU A 65 28.90 9.49 -9.63
N SER A 66 30.08 9.57 -10.25
CA SER A 66 31.10 8.53 -10.10
C SER A 66 31.59 8.51 -8.65
N SER A 67 31.55 7.33 -8.05
CA SER A 67 31.91 7.00 -6.69
C SER A 67 33.24 6.26 -6.66
N ALA A 68 34.17 6.69 -5.79
CA ALA A 68 35.51 6.12 -5.73
C ALA A 68 35.65 4.98 -4.69
N GLN A 69 34.61 4.71 -3.86
CA GLN A 69 34.72 3.89 -2.64
C GLN A 69 33.62 2.81 -2.47
N VAL A 70 33.31 2.01 -3.49
CA VAL A 70 32.14 1.08 -3.46
C VAL A 70 32.50 -0.41 -3.33
N ASN A 71 33.65 -0.74 -2.76
CA ASN A 71 34.07 -2.14 -2.76
C ASN A 71 33.33 -3.04 -1.75
N HIS A 72 32.76 -2.54 -0.64
CA HIS A 72 32.12 -3.43 0.36
C HIS A 72 31.03 -2.77 1.23
N LEU A 73 29.95 -2.24 0.64
CA LEU A 73 28.93 -1.53 1.44
C LEU A 73 27.83 -2.42 2.06
N PHE A 74 27.51 -3.56 1.46
CA PHE A 74 26.33 -4.34 1.84
C PHE A 74 26.67 -5.79 2.12
N ALA A 75 26.41 -6.24 3.35
CA ALA A 75 26.65 -7.64 3.74
C ALA A 75 25.50 -8.60 3.36
N ILE A 76 24.38 -8.06 2.86
CA ILE A 76 23.18 -8.79 2.44
C ILE A 76 22.84 -8.37 1.00
N GLY A 77 22.48 -9.34 0.16
CA GLY A 77 22.28 -9.08 -1.27
C GLY A 77 23.59 -9.15 -2.04
N SER A 78 23.58 -8.69 -3.28
CA SER A 78 24.81 -8.48 -4.04
C SER A 78 24.55 -7.49 -5.18
N VAL A 79 25.29 -6.39 -5.19
CA VAL A 79 25.21 -5.39 -6.26
C VAL A 79 25.64 -6.00 -7.60
N ASP A 80 26.73 -6.80 -7.60
CA ASP A 80 27.24 -7.50 -8.79
C ASP A 80 26.23 -8.50 -9.34
N LYS A 81 25.72 -9.41 -8.49
CA LYS A 81 24.77 -10.43 -8.95
C LYS A 81 23.48 -9.81 -9.44
N ALA A 82 23.02 -8.74 -8.78
CA ALA A 82 21.83 -7.99 -9.21
C ALA A 82 22.06 -7.18 -10.50
N GLY A 83 23.31 -7.03 -10.97
CA GLY A 83 23.66 -6.19 -12.12
C GLY A 83 23.48 -4.68 -11.86
N LEU A 84 23.44 -4.28 -10.59
CA LEU A 84 23.26 -2.89 -10.18
C LEU A 84 24.57 -2.10 -10.33
N ASP A 85 24.45 -0.77 -10.43
CA ASP A 85 25.60 0.10 -10.62
C ASP A 85 26.40 0.22 -9.31
N ARG A 86 27.68 -0.12 -9.37
CA ARG A 86 28.61 0.00 -8.23
C ARG A 86 29.44 1.25 -8.30
N GLU A 87 29.59 1.84 -9.47
CA GLU A 87 30.51 2.96 -9.66
C GLU A 87 29.80 4.29 -9.52
N HIS A 88 28.47 4.28 -9.33
CA HIS A 88 27.70 5.51 -9.21
C HIS A 88 26.79 5.54 -7.98
N CYS A 89 26.66 6.75 -7.44
CA CYS A 89 25.74 7.08 -6.36
C CYS A 89 24.91 8.30 -6.76
N VAL A 90 23.83 8.57 -6.01
CA VAL A 90 22.91 9.69 -6.31
C VAL A 90 22.70 10.55 -5.07
N HIS A 91 22.79 11.88 -5.21
CA HIS A 91 22.30 12.81 -4.18
C HIS A 91 20.78 12.98 -4.26
N TYR A 92 20.15 13.23 -3.12
CA TYR A 92 18.70 13.49 -3.07
C TYR A 92 18.32 14.69 -3.95
N ALA A 93 19.02 15.81 -3.80
CA ALA A 93 18.74 17.04 -4.54
C ALA A 93 18.89 16.87 -6.05
N SER A 94 19.97 16.20 -6.50
CA SER A 94 20.22 15.90 -7.91
C SER A 94 19.07 15.14 -8.55
N ARG A 95 18.43 14.25 -7.79
CA ARG A 95 17.33 13.43 -8.29
C ARG A 95 15.99 14.15 -8.24
N PHE A 96 15.66 14.84 -7.14
CA PHE A 96 14.29 15.28 -6.88
C PHE A 96 14.05 16.78 -7.10
N THR A 97 15.03 17.65 -6.86
CA THR A 97 14.90 19.11 -7.03
C THR A 97 14.46 19.52 -8.44
N PRO A 98 14.89 18.86 -9.54
CA PRO A 98 14.41 19.21 -10.88
C PRO A 98 12.89 19.14 -11.08
N TYR A 99 12.15 18.38 -10.26
CA TYR A 99 10.68 18.29 -10.32
C TYR A 99 9.95 19.40 -9.55
N LEU A 100 10.70 20.29 -8.89
CA LEU A 100 10.22 21.54 -8.29
C LEU A 100 10.46 22.75 -9.20
N ALA A 101 11.24 22.60 -10.27
CA ALA A 101 11.64 23.71 -11.13
C ALA A 101 10.43 24.49 -11.66
N ALA A 102 10.50 25.83 -11.60
CA ALA A 102 9.44 26.70 -12.07
C ALA A 102 9.10 26.48 -13.56
N ALA A 103 10.07 25.98 -14.33
CA ALA A 103 9.94 25.66 -15.74
C ALA A 103 8.85 24.61 -16.04
N TRP A 104 8.45 23.80 -15.07
CA TRP A 104 7.32 22.88 -15.21
C TRP A 104 5.96 23.58 -15.18
N GLY A 105 5.88 24.80 -14.63
CA GLY A 105 4.60 25.50 -14.46
C GLY A 105 3.60 24.74 -13.61
N ASN A 106 4.06 23.88 -12.70
CA ASN A 106 3.22 23.01 -11.89
C ASN A 106 2.99 23.61 -10.49
N THR A 107 2.37 24.79 -10.45
CA THR A 107 2.34 25.67 -9.27
C THR A 107 1.03 25.63 -8.49
N TYR A 108 0.03 24.85 -8.92
CA TYR A 108 -1.32 24.86 -8.35
C TYR A 108 -1.40 24.74 -6.80
N ILE A 109 -0.54 23.94 -6.15
CA ILE A 109 -0.49 23.84 -4.68
C ILE A 109 0.06 25.13 -4.06
N ALA A 110 1.14 25.70 -4.63
CA ALA A 110 1.76 26.92 -4.14
C ALA A 110 0.79 28.12 -4.29
N GLU A 111 0.13 28.21 -5.45
CA GLU A 111 -0.89 29.23 -5.72
C GLU A 111 -2.11 29.10 -4.79
N ALA A 112 -2.52 27.87 -4.46
CA ALA A 112 -3.59 27.61 -3.49
C ALA A 112 -3.18 28.05 -2.07
N ARG A 113 -1.94 27.80 -1.64
CA ARG A 113 -1.41 28.30 -0.36
C ARG A 113 -1.40 29.83 -0.32
N GLN A 114 -0.89 30.46 -1.37
CA GLN A 114 -0.83 31.92 -1.45
C GLN A 114 -2.24 32.53 -1.39
N ARG A 115 -3.20 31.93 -2.08
CA ARG A 115 -4.61 32.37 -2.03
C ARG A 115 -5.21 32.32 -0.63
N LEU A 116 -4.86 31.32 0.17
CA LEU A 116 -5.31 31.19 1.55
C LEU A 116 -4.43 31.94 2.56
N GLY A 117 -3.37 32.63 2.14
CA GLY A 117 -2.45 33.30 3.07
C GLY A 117 -1.67 32.32 3.96
N LEU A 118 -1.46 31.09 3.49
CA LEU A 118 -0.72 30.05 4.21
C LEU A 118 0.79 30.23 4.02
N PRO A 119 1.61 30.12 5.09
CA PRO A 119 3.06 30.08 4.98
C PRO A 119 3.56 29.00 4.02
N SER A 120 4.70 29.23 3.37
CA SER A 120 5.34 28.23 2.50
C SER A 120 5.76 26.97 3.28
N SER A 121 6.03 27.10 4.58
CA SER A 121 6.37 26.01 5.49
C SER A 121 5.18 25.15 5.95
N THR A 122 3.94 25.56 5.66
CA THR A 122 2.74 24.79 6.03
C THR A 122 2.76 23.42 5.38
N HIS A 123 2.60 22.36 6.17
CA HIS A 123 2.60 20.99 5.64
C HIS A 123 1.48 20.76 4.62
N ILE A 124 1.75 19.92 3.62
CA ILE A 124 0.72 19.45 2.70
C ILE A 124 -0.24 18.53 3.48
N THR A 125 -1.52 18.88 3.48
CA THR A 125 -2.62 18.09 4.07
C THR A 125 -3.61 17.69 2.99
N ASN A 126 -4.44 16.68 3.26
CA ASN A 126 -5.49 16.27 2.32
C ASN A 126 -6.50 17.40 2.04
N ASP A 127 -6.74 18.30 3.00
CA ASP A 127 -7.61 19.46 2.79
C ASP A 127 -6.95 20.53 1.92
N LEU A 128 -5.63 20.73 2.03
CA LEU A 128 -4.89 21.60 1.11
C LEU A 128 -4.88 21.01 -0.31
N ILE A 129 -4.64 19.69 -0.44
CA ILE A 129 -4.73 18.99 -1.73
C ILE A 129 -6.13 19.12 -2.31
N TRP A 130 -7.17 18.92 -1.51
CA TRP A 130 -8.55 19.11 -1.92
C TRP A 130 -8.80 20.50 -2.50
N TYR A 131 -8.41 21.54 -1.76
CA TYR A 131 -8.62 22.91 -2.21
C TYR A 131 -7.82 23.24 -3.48
N ALA A 132 -6.55 22.86 -3.53
CA ALA A 132 -5.70 23.04 -4.70
C ALA A 132 -6.27 22.31 -5.94
N ASN A 133 -6.80 21.11 -5.75
CA ASN A 133 -7.46 20.34 -6.81
C ASN A 133 -8.74 21.01 -7.31
N VAL A 134 -9.58 21.54 -6.41
CA VAL A 134 -10.80 22.28 -6.78
C VAL A 134 -10.44 23.49 -7.65
N LEU A 135 -9.42 24.25 -7.25
CA LEU A 135 -8.96 25.42 -8.02
C LEU A 135 -8.41 25.01 -9.39
N ALA A 136 -7.54 24.00 -9.44
CA ALA A 136 -6.92 23.51 -10.66
C ALA A 136 -7.90 22.86 -11.65
N GLU A 137 -8.92 22.15 -11.16
CA GLU A 137 -9.97 21.56 -11.99
C GLU A 137 -10.83 22.63 -12.69
N ASN A 138 -11.04 23.77 -12.05
CA ASN A 138 -11.97 24.80 -12.53
C ASN A 138 -11.30 26.01 -13.20
N ASP A 139 -10.03 26.30 -12.89
CA ASP A 139 -9.25 27.41 -13.47
C ASP A 139 -7.79 27.01 -13.68
N ALA A 140 -7.55 26.06 -14.59
CA ALA A 140 -6.22 25.54 -14.91
C ALA A 140 -5.25 26.61 -15.48
N LYS A 141 -5.75 27.77 -15.92
CA LYS A 141 -4.87 28.88 -16.38
C LYS A 141 -4.24 29.60 -15.19
N ARG A 142 -5.02 29.83 -14.14
CA ARG A 142 -4.54 30.47 -12.91
C ARG A 142 -3.84 29.48 -11.96
N TYR A 143 -4.26 28.22 -11.98
CA TYR A 143 -3.72 27.14 -11.15
C TYR A 143 -3.15 26.05 -12.06
N PRO A 144 -2.03 26.32 -12.76
CA PRO A 144 -1.48 25.40 -13.72
C PRO A 144 -0.93 24.15 -13.02
N HIS A 145 -1.20 23.01 -13.64
CA HIS A 145 -0.71 21.71 -13.21
C HIS A 145 -0.28 20.88 -14.41
N ILE A 146 0.65 19.96 -14.18
CA ILE A 146 1.08 18.98 -15.18
C ILE A 146 0.22 17.74 -15.07
N ASP A 147 -0.18 17.18 -16.21
CA ASP A 147 -0.70 15.81 -16.25
C ASP A 147 0.46 14.86 -16.56
N TRP A 148 1.00 14.21 -15.53
CA TRP A 148 2.16 13.32 -15.66
C TRP A 148 1.85 12.07 -16.50
N SER A 149 0.57 11.79 -16.77
CA SER A 149 0.15 10.69 -17.64
C SER A 149 0.35 10.97 -19.14
N LYS A 150 0.57 12.22 -19.55
CA LYS A 150 0.66 12.58 -20.98
C LYS A 150 1.94 12.07 -21.63
N THR A 151 1.78 11.25 -22.66
CA THR A 151 2.89 10.66 -23.44
C THR A 151 3.64 11.68 -24.31
N THR A 152 3.08 12.88 -24.49
CA THR A 152 3.74 14.00 -25.19
C THR A 152 4.73 14.76 -24.31
N LEU A 153 4.67 14.60 -22.98
CA LEU A 153 5.54 15.33 -22.06
C LEU A 153 7.04 15.08 -22.32
N PRO A 154 7.52 13.85 -22.60
CA PRO A 154 8.91 13.63 -22.99
C PRO A 154 9.33 14.36 -24.27
N GLN A 155 8.40 14.71 -25.17
CA GLN A 155 8.71 15.38 -26.43
C GLN A 155 9.01 16.88 -26.23
N THR A 156 8.55 17.48 -25.14
CA THR A 156 8.89 18.86 -24.78
C THR A 156 10.34 18.97 -24.28
N CYS A 157 10.96 17.85 -23.92
CA CYS A 157 12.36 17.81 -23.51
C CYS A 157 13.32 17.90 -24.69
N ALA A 158 14.01 19.04 -24.82
CA ALA A 158 15.04 19.24 -25.85
C ALA A 158 16.15 18.19 -25.82
N ALA A 159 16.60 17.78 -24.62
CA ALA A 159 17.66 16.78 -24.45
C ALA A 159 17.26 15.38 -24.93
N LEU A 160 15.96 15.07 -24.98
CA LEU A 160 15.43 13.80 -25.47
C LEU A 160 15.08 13.84 -26.96
N ARG A 161 15.09 15.01 -27.63
CA ARG A 161 14.69 15.16 -29.04
C ARG A 161 15.48 14.24 -30.01
N PRO A 162 16.82 14.09 -29.92
CA PRO A 162 17.56 13.19 -30.80
C PRO A 162 17.14 11.72 -30.65
N ALA A 163 16.88 11.27 -29.42
CA ALA A 163 16.39 9.92 -29.12
C ALA A 163 14.90 9.75 -29.51
N ALA A 164 14.09 10.80 -29.35
CA ALA A 164 12.68 10.83 -29.73
C ALA A 164 12.48 10.78 -31.25
N VAL A 165 13.34 11.44 -32.04
CA VAL A 165 13.35 11.36 -33.51
C VAL A 165 13.68 9.93 -33.96
N LYS A 166 14.62 9.25 -33.28
CA LYS A 166 14.93 7.82 -33.51
C LYS A 166 13.71 6.93 -33.23
N ARG A 167 12.94 7.22 -32.16
CA ARG A 167 11.69 6.53 -31.78
C ARG A 167 10.53 6.72 -32.78
N ILE A 168 10.45 7.85 -33.47
CA ILE A 168 9.41 8.12 -34.48
C ILE A 168 9.78 7.45 -35.82
N SER A 169 11.07 7.34 -36.15
CA SER A 169 11.54 6.69 -37.39
C SER A 169 11.40 5.17 -37.39
N THR A 170 11.32 4.53 -36.22
CA THR A 170 11.05 3.09 -36.11
C THR A 170 9.56 2.84 -36.00
N GLN A 171 8.95 2.55 -37.14
CA GLN A 171 7.63 1.91 -37.32
C GLN A 171 7.55 0.49 -36.68
N ALA A 172 8.36 0.21 -35.65
CA ALA A 172 8.44 -1.00 -34.86
C ALA A 172 7.77 -0.86 -33.47
N ARG A 173 7.09 0.27 -33.21
CA ARG A 173 6.43 0.53 -31.91
C ARG A 173 5.26 -0.42 -31.61
N ASN A 174 4.76 -1.16 -32.59
CA ASN A 174 3.81 -2.26 -32.38
C ASN A 174 4.45 -3.58 -31.87
N LYS A 175 5.74 -3.59 -31.50
CA LYS A 175 6.45 -4.82 -31.07
C LYS A 175 7.02 -4.84 -29.65
N ARG A 176 7.12 -3.71 -28.93
CA ARG A 176 7.65 -3.73 -27.55
C ARG A 176 6.56 -4.20 -26.57
N PRO A 177 6.85 -5.15 -25.66
CA PRO A 177 5.91 -5.52 -24.60
C PRO A 177 5.67 -4.31 -23.69
N ARG A 178 4.45 -4.21 -23.14
CA ARG A 178 4.06 -3.14 -22.20
C ARG A 178 3.97 -3.68 -20.79
N VAL A 179 4.53 -2.96 -19.84
CA VAL A 179 4.55 -3.31 -18.41
C VAL A 179 3.75 -2.26 -17.65
N ALA A 180 2.81 -2.72 -16.81
CA ALA A 180 2.11 -1.84 -15.88
C ALA A 180 2.87 -1.77 -14.56
N PHE A 181 3.39 -0.59 -14.20
CA PHE A 181 3.93 -0.33 -12.86
C PHE A 181 2.81 0.18 -11.96
N VAL A 182 2.29 -0.69 -11.09
CA VAL A 182 1.09 -0.46 -10.28
C VAL A 182 1.49 -0.10 -8.84
N LEU A 183 1.27 1.16 -8.48
CA LEU A 183 1.43 1.66 -7.12
C LEU A 183 0.14 1.49 -6.34
N ARG A 184 0.20 0.81 -5.20
CA ARG A 184 -0.96 0.63 -4.33
C ARG A 184 -1.16 1.81 -3.41
N LEU A 185 -2.37 2.38 -3.47
CA LEU A 185 -2.81 3.52 -2.67
C LEU A 185 -4.13 3.20 -1.99
N TYR A 186 -4.48 4.02 -1.02
CA TYR A 186 -5.73 3.89 -0.28
C TYR A 186 -6.30 5.28 0.02
N GLN A 187 -7.63 5.33 0.20
CA GLN A 187 -8.34 6.51 0.66
C GLN A 187 -7.69 7.07 1.94
N ASP A 188 -7.55 8.39 2.00
CA ASP A 188 -6.91 9.16 3.07
C ASP A 188 -5.38 8.97 3.17
N TYR A 189 -4.73 8.49 2.10
CA TYR A 189 -3.27 8.48 2.03
C TYR A 189 -2.71 9.89 2.32
N VAL A 190 -1.80 9.98 3.28
CA VAL A 190 -1.21 11.26 3.68
C VAL A 190 -0.15 11.70 2.66
N TRP A 191 -0.51 12.67 1.82
CA TRP A 191 0.41 13.26 0.86
C TRP A 191 1.39 14.21 1.54
N THR A 192 2.67 14.03 1.24
CA THR A 192 3.74 14.96 1.57
C THR A 192 4.37 15.46 0.28
N GLU A 193 5.08 16.59 0.35
CA GLU A 193 5.87 17.08 -0.79
C GLU A 193 6.86 16.01 -1.28
N ASP A 194 7.44 15.27 -0.34
CA ASP A 194 8.33 14.14 -0.62
C ASP A 194 7.63 13.02 -1.41
N ALA A 195 6.42 12.62 -1.02
CA ALA A 195 5.66 11.60 -1.73
C ALA A 195 5.28 12.04 -3.14
N ILE A 196 4.93 13.32 -3.31
CA ILE A 196 4.65 13.92 -4.62
C ILE A 196 5.90 13.90 -5.49
N LEU A 197 7.04 14.39 -4.99
CA LEU A 197 8.31 14.42 -5.73
C LEU A 197 8.79 13.03 -6.12
N HIS A 198 8.67 12.06 -5.22
CA HIS A 198 9.01 10.67 -5.51
C HIS A 198 8.17 10.11 -6.65
N LEU A 199 6.86 10.39 -6.66
CA LEU A 199 5.98 9.92 -7.71
C LEU A 199 6.24 10.62 -9.05
N ARG A 200 6.50 11.94 -9.05
CA ARG A 200 6.94 12.68 -10.25
C ARG A 200 8.21 12.04 -10.83
N ALA A 201 9.20 11.79 -9.98
CA ALA A 201 10.47 11.18 -10.38
C ALA A 201 10.28 9.79 -10.96
N LEU A 202 9.55 8.91 -10.27
CA LEU A 202 9.26 7.55 -10.72
C LEU A 202 8.57 7.55 -12.10
N VAL A 203 7.53 8.37 -12.26
CA VAL A 203 6.79 8.46 -13.53
C VAL A 203 7.68 8.94 -14.66
N TRP A 204 8.48 9.99 -14.41
CA TRP A 204 9.38 10.55 -15.41
C TRP A 204 10.52 9.59 -15.78
N GLU A 205 11.16 8.99 -14.79
CA GLU A 205 12.25 7.99 -14.96
C GLU A 205 11.78 6.86 -15.87
N LEU A 206 10.65 6.23 -15.57
CA LEU A 206 10.14 5.08 -16.32
C LEU A 206 9.67 5.43 -17.74
N ARG A 207 9.12 6.62 -17.96
CA ARG A 207 8.61 7.05 -19.28
C ARG A 207 9.70 7.51 -20.24
N THR A 208 10.78 8.06 -19.69
CA THR A 208 11.91 8.56 -20.48
C THR A 208 13.00 7.51 -20.69
N ALA A 209 12.97 6.42 -19.92
CA ALA A 209 13.87 5.28 -20.05
C ALA A 209 13.84 4.66 -21.45
N ASP A 210 14.98 4.14 -21.90
CA ASP A 210 15.07 3.25 -23.06
C ASP A 210 15.23 1.81 -22.61
N LEU A 211 14.11 1.22 -22.19
CA LEU A 211 14.02 -0.18 -21.79
C LEU A 211 13.61 -1.06 -22.99
N SER A 212 13.82 -2.37 -22.86
CA SER A 212 13.34 -3.37 -23.85
C SER A 212 11.81 -3.47 -23.92
N PHE A 213 11.10 -2.84 -22.99
CA PHE A 213 9.65 -2.76 -22.85
C PHE A 213 9.20 -1.33 -22.57
N ASP A 214 7.94 -1.02 -22.88
CA ASP A 214 7.33 0.27 -22.54
C ASP A 214 6.66 0.17 -21.16
N VAL A 215 6.79 1.20 -20.31
CA VAL A 215 6.24 1.19 -18.94
C VAL A 215 5.16 2.24 -18.77
N ASP A 216 3.98 1.81 -18.33
CA ASP A 216 2.89 2.69 -17.93
C ASP A 216 2.70 2.62 -16.40
N VAL A 217 2.71 3.78 -15.75
CA VAL A 217 2.51 3.89 -14.29
C VAL A 217 1.03 4.04 -13.99
N HIS A 218 0.54 3.26 -13.02
CA HIS A 218 -0.85 3.27 -12.55
C HIS A 218 -0.91 3.43 -11.04
N LEU A 219 -1.89 4.18 -10.57
CA LEU A 219 -2.22 4.35 -9.16
C LEU A 219 -3.48 3.54 -8.86
N LEU A 220 -3.35 2.41 -8.17
CA LEU A 220 -4.49 1.57 -7.82
C LEU A 220 -4.98 1.94 -6.41
N VAL A 221 -6.05 2.73 -6.34
CA VAL A 221 -6.50 3.40 -5.11
C VAL A 221 -7.73 2.69 -4.53
N GLU A 222 -7.58 2.17 -3.31
CA GLU A 222 -8.67 1.55 -2.54
C GLU A 222 -9.63 2.62 -1.99
N VAL A 223 -10.90 2.54 -2.38
CA VAL A 223 -12.02 3.27 -1.77
C VAL A 223 -12.48 2.47 -0.55
N LYS A 224 -12.23 3.03 0.65
CA LYS A 224 -12.57 2.36 1.91
C LYS A 224 -13.99 2.64 2.37
N ASP A 225 -14.54 3.79 1.99
CA ASP A 225 -15.89 4.18 2.37
C ASP A 225 -16.95 3.42 1.56
N ALA A 226 -17.78 2.65 2.26
CA ALA A 226 -18.89 1.90 1.68
C ALA A 226 -20.02 2.81 1.15
N ALA A 227 -20.08 4.10 1.52
CA ALA A 227 -21.01 5.04 0.92
C ALA A 227 -20.58 5.49 -0.50
N LEU A 228 -19.28 5.39 -0.81
CA LEU A 228 -18.69 5.94 -2.03
C LEU A 228 -18.45 4.89 -3.12
N TYR A 229 -18.52 3.60 -2.82
CA TYR A 229 -18.16 2.57 -3.81
C TYR A 229 -19.05 2.59 -5.06
N ILE A 230 -20.33 2.99 -4.96
CA ILE A 230 -21.20 3.09 -6.15
C ILE A 230 -20.87 4.37 -6.94
N SER A 231 -20.68 5.49 -6.24
CA SER A 231 -20.50 6.78 -6.89
C SER A 231 -19.17 6.88 -7.64
N MET A 232 -18.15 6.11 -7.23
CA MET A 232 -16.83 6.06 -7.88
C MET A 232 -16.88 5.64 -9.36
N PHE A 233 -17.93 4.93 -9.79
CA PHE A 233 -18.12 4.52 -11.19
C PHE A 233 -18.69 5.65 -12.09
N SER A 234 -19.19 6.73 -11.50
CA SER A 234 -19.61 7.92 -12.24
C SER A 234 -18.46 8.92 -12.34
N SER A 235 -18.34 9.66 -13.46
CA SER A 235 -17.29 10.71 -13.58
C SER A 235 -17.37 11.75 -12.47
N SER A 236 -18.60 12.08 -12.05
CA SER A 236 -18.88 13.03 -10.97
C SER A 236 -18.38 12.54 -9.60
N GLY A 237 -18.71 11.30 -9.23
CA GLY A 237 -18.29 10.72 -7.95
C GLY A 237 -16.81 10.35 -7.95
N ARG A 238 -16.26 9.91 -9.09
CA ARG A 238 -14.81 9.73 -9.28
C ARG A 238 -14.04 11.01 -9.00
N ASN A 239 -14.38 12.13 -9.65
CA ASN A 239 -13.66 13.39 -9.42
C ASN A 239 -13.80 13.87 -7.97
N GLN A 240 -14.98 13.72 -7.37
CA GLN A 240 -15.22 14.04 -5.96
C GLN A 240 -14.31 13.24 -5.03
N PHE A 241 -14.17 11.94 -5.27
CA PHE A 241 -13.24 11.09 -4.53
C PHE A 241 -11.79 11.55 -4.73
N LEU A 242 -11.37 11.78 -5.97
CA LEU A 242 -10.00 12.14 -6.30
C LEU A 242 -9.56 13.49 -5.72
N ARG A 243 -10.46 14.49 -5.64
CA ARG A 243 -10.17 15.81 -5.05
C ARG A 243 -9.49 15.70 -3.70
N GLY A 244 -10.02 14.89 -2.80
CA GLY A 244 -9.48 14.74 -1.45
C GLY A 244 -8.29 13.80 -1.31
N ASN A 245 -8.09 12.91 -2.29
CA ASN A 245 -7.31 11.70 -2.10
C ASN A 245 -6.08 11.60 -2.98
N VAL A 246 -6.03 12.32 -4.10
CA VAL A 246 -4.92 12.26 -5.06
C VAL A 246 -4.63 13.65 -5.62
N PRO A 247 -3.38 14.11 -5.68
CA PRO A 247 -2.98 15.31 -6.42
C PRO A 247 -3.50 15.29 -7.88
N ILE A 248 -4.08 16.40 -8.36
CA ILE A 248 -4.70 16.50 -9.70
C ILE A 248 -3.75 16.09 -10.83
N GLU A 249 -2.45 16.29 -10.63
CA GLU A 249 -1.40 15.94 -11.57
C GLU A 249 -1.26 14.43 -11.88
N PHE A 250 -1.93 13.57 -11.09
CA PHE A 250 -1.89 12.11 -11.24
C PHE A 250 -3.26 11.47 -11.52
N TRP A 251 -4.36 12.23 -11.58
CA TRP A 251 -5.73 11.69 -11.65
C TRP A 251 -5.98 10.75 -12.84
N SER A 252 -5.34 11.05 -13.96
CA SER A 252 -5.38 10.30 -15.22
C SER A 252 -4.75 8.92 -15.13
N MET A 253 -3.88 8.66 -14.14
CA MET A 253 -3.24 7.36 -13.90
C MET A 253 -3.99 6.52 -12.85
N VAL A 254 -5.08 7.03 -12.27
CA VAL A 254 -5.77 6.37 -11.17
C VAL A 254 -6.77 5.33 -11.64
N THR A 255 -6.68 4.11 -11.12
CA THR A 255 -7.77 3.13 -11.14
C THR A 255 -8.34 3.01 -9.73
N LEU A 256 -9.64 3.24 -9.57
CA LEU A 256 -10.34 3.09 -8.30
C LEU A 256 -10.84 1.66 -8.17
N TRP A 257 -10.78 1.11 -6.97
CA TRP A 257 -11.36 -0.20 -6.62
C TRP A 257 -11.87 -0.16 -5.18
N SER A 258 -12.69 -1.13 -4.78
CA SER A 258 -13.14 -1.26 -3.39
C SER A 258 -13.13 -2.71 -2.92
N GLU A 259 -13.02 -2.93 -1.62
CA GLU A 259 -13.17 -4.25 -1.02
C GLU A 259 -14.51 -4.91 -1.39
N HIS A 260 -15.58 -4.12 -1.49
CA HIS A 260 -16.90 -4.64 -1.84
C HIS A 260 -16.92 -5.22 -3.25
N GLU A 261 -16.30 -4.52 -4.21
CA GLU A 261 -16.10 -5.03 -5.57
C GLU A 261 -15.33 -6.35 -5.57
N MET A 262 -14.25 -6.43 -4.79
CA MET A 262 -13.45 -7.65 -4.69
C MET A 262 -14.24 -8.80 -4.04
N THR A 263 -15.04 -8.53 -3.00
CA THR A 263 -15.88 -9.55 -2.35
C THR A 263 -16.96 -10.09 -3.28
N LEU A 264 -17.47 -9.28 -4.22
CA LEU A 264 -18.43 -9.72 -5.23
C LEU A 264 -17.77 -10.60 -6.31
N ARG A 265 -16.50 -10.35 -6.66
CA ARG A 265 -15.78 -11.12 -7.67
C ARG A 265 -15.14 -12.40 -7.11
N TYR A 266 -14.53 -12.31 -5.93
CA TYR A 266 -13.72 -13.36 -5.34
C TYR A 266 -14.43 -13.98 -4.13
N PRO A 267 -14.94 -15.21 -4.24
CA PRO A 267 -15.52 -15.92 -3.11
C PRO A 267 -14.41 -16.37 -2.16
N LEU A 268 -14.27 -15.67 -1.04
CA LEU A 268 -13.30 -15.98 0.00
C LEU A 268 -14.00 -16.65 1.19
N TYR A 269 -13.48 -17.78 1.65
CA TYR A 269 -14.08 -18.58 2.73
C TYR A 269 -13.12 -18.70 3.90
N GLY A 270 -13.57 -18.42 5.12
CA GLY A 270 -12.81 -18.74 6.33
C GLY A 270 -13.07 -17.78 7.49
N ASP A 271 -12.83 -18.27 8.70
CA ASP A 271 -12.78 -17.42 9.89
C ASP A 271 -11.50 -16.59 9.86
N PHE A 272 -11.63 -15.34 9.43
CA PHE A 272 -10.58 -14.35 9.58
C PHE A 272 -10.52 -13.92 11.05
N ARG A 273 -9.31 -13.68 11.56
CA ARG A 273 -9.17 -13.13 12.91
C ARG A 273 -9.91 -11.79 12.97
N SER A 274 -10.50 -11.49 14.12
CA SER A 274 -11.26 -10.26 14.35
C SER A 274 -10.49 -9.03 13.86
N GLY A 275 -11.16 -8.20 13.06
CA GLY A 275 -10.59 -6.98 12.46
C GLY A 275 -9.87 -7.18 11.11
N ILE A 276 -9.70 -8.42 10.64
CA ILE A 276 -9.10 -8.68 9.31
C ILE A 276 -10.22 -8.82 8.29
N LYS A 277 -10.20 -7.92 7.31
CA LYS A 277 -11.11 -7.94 6.17
C LYS A 277 -10.61 -8.88 5.09
N ALA A 278 -11.46 -9.82 4.66
CA ALA A 278 -11.13 -10.90 3.73
C ALA A 278 -10.52 -10.41 2.41
N ALA A 279 -11.18 -9.42 1.79
CA ALA A 279 -10.81 -8.85 0.50
C ALA A 279 -10.10 -7.48 0.62
N GLY A 280 -9.75 -7.07 1.85
CA GLY A 280 -9.10 -5.80 2.11
C GLY A 280 -7.62 -5.78 1.71
N SER A 281 -7.07 -4.59 1.51
CA SER A 281 -5.67 -4.36 1.07
C SER A 281 -4.59 -4.99 1.97
N TYR A 282 -4.89 -5.28 3.24
CA TYR A 282 -3.95 -5.91 4.15
C TYR A 282 -3.76 -7.42 3.89
N ARG A 283 -4.85 -8.17 3.69
CA ARG A 283 -4.80 -9.63 3.49
C ARG A 283 -4.78 -10.03 2.02
N ALA A 284 -5.61 -9.39 1.22
CA ALA A 284 -5.94 -9.75 -0.16
C ALA A 284 -5.32 -8.77 -1.16
N CYS A 285 -4.09 -8.38 -0.86
CA CYS A 285 -3.42 -7.25 -1.49
C CYS A 285 -3.10 -7.42 -2.98
N LEU A 286 -3.32 -8.63 -3.53
CA LEU A 286 -3.19 -8.95 -4.96
C LEU A 286 -4.54 -9.08 -5.70
N LEU A 287 -5.71 -9.02 -5.04
CA LEU A 287 -7.01 -9.19 -5.72
C LEU A 287 -7.32 -8.02 -6.66
N ALA A 288 -7.04 -6.79 -6.22
CA ALA A 288 -7.29 -5.61 -7.04
C ALA A 288 -6.40 -5.59 -8.30
N ILE A 289 -5.14 -6.02 -8.20
CA ILE A 289 -4.24 -6.09 -9.35
C ILE A 289 -4.58 -7.26 -10.29
N GLN A 290 -5.13 -8.36 -9.78
CA GLN A 290 -5.71 -9.42 -10.62
C GLN A 290 -6.87 -8.87 -11.46
N ARG A 291 -7.79 -8.14 -10.82
CA ARG A 291 -8.91 -7.50 -11.52
C ARG A 291 -8.44 -6.47 -12.56
N PHE A 292 -7.46 -5.66 -12.18
CA PHE A 292 -6.82 -4.70 -13.08
C PHE A 292 -6.21 -5.40 -14.29
N ALA A 293 -5.49 -6.51 -14.11
CA ALA A 293 -4.87 -7.26 -15.20
C ALA A 293 -5.89 -7.87 -16.19
N VAL A 294 -7.07 -8.26 -15.71
CA VAL A 294 -8.18 -8.70 -16.56
C VAL A 294 -8.71 -7.54 -17.41
N GLN A 295 -8.84 -6.35 -16.82
CA GLN A 295 -9.36 -5.15 -17.49
C GLN A 295 -8.36 -4.51 -18.47
N HIS A 296 -7.07 -4.81 -18.30
CA HIS A 296 -5.98 -4.26 -19.12
C HIS A 296 -5.21 -5.36 -19.86
N PRO A 297 -5.77 -5.92 -20.96
CA PRO A 297 -5.13 -6.96 -21.76
C PRO A 297 -3.88 -6.51 -22.52
N GLU A 298 -3.64 -5.21 -22.62
CA GLU A 298 -2.50 -4.61 -23.31
C GLU A 298 -1.14 -4.82 -22.62
N TYR A 299 -1.12 -5.20 -21.34
CA TYR A 299 0.12 -5.39 -20.57
C TYR A 299 0.57 -6.85 -20.55
N SER A 300 1.85 -7.09 -20.83
CA SER A 300 2.50 -8.40 -20.71
C SER A 300 2.88 -8.72 -19.28
N ASP A 301 3.12 -7.71 -18.44
CA ASP A 301 3.63 -7.85 -17.09
C ASP A 301 3.14 -6.72 -16.17
N PHE A 302 3.16 -6.99 -14.88
CA PHE A 302 2.65 -6.12 -13.82
C PHE A 302 3.68 -6.04 -12.69
N VAL A 303 4.12 -4.84 -12.34
CA VAL A 303 4.94 -4.59 -11.15
C VAL A 303 4.04 -4.07 -10.05
N ASN A 304 3.82 -4.87 -9.01
CA ASN A 304 3.14 -4.42 -7.80
C ASN A 304 4.16 -3.72 -6.89
N TRP A 305 3.91 -2.45 -6.54
CA TRP A 305 4.83 -1.64 -5.76
C TRP A 305 4.15 -0.90 -4.61
N GLU A 306 4.79 -0.86 -3.45
CA GLU A 306 4.27 -0.18 -2.27
C GLU A 306 4.66 1.31 -2.25
N MET A 307 3.70 2.18 -1.91
CA MET A 307 3.92 3.64 -1.86
C MET A 307 4.91 4.09 -0.79
N ASP A 308 5.24 3.24 0.19
CA ASP A 308 6.26 3.48 1.21
C ASP A 308 7.57 2.73 0.92
N THR A 309 7.74 2.15 -0.27
CA THR A 309 9.04 1.65 -0.73
C THR A 309 9.78 2.73 -1.51
N ARG A 310 11.06 2.94 -1.20
CA ARG A 310 11.97 3.84 -1.93
C ARG A 310 13.12 3.04 -2.50
N PHE A 311 13.54 3.42 -3.69
CA PHE A 311 14.83 3.01 -4.26
C PHE A 311 15.71 4.25 -4.32
N THR A 312 16.95 4.17 -3.85
CA THR A 312 17.84 5.35 -3.76
C THR A 312 18.46 5.75 -5.09
N HIS A 313 18.47 4.83 -6.06
CA HIS A 313 18.82 5.12 -7.46
C HIS A 313 17.53 5.26 -8.30
N THR A 314 17.68 5.43 -9.60
CA THR A 314 16.58 5.64 -10.56
C THR A 314 15.80 4.35 -10.88
N TYR A 315 14.48 4.45 -11.04
CA TYR A 315 13.59 3.29 -11.25
C TYR A 315 13.76 2.62 -12.61
N ASP A 316 14.21 3.35 -13.63
CA ASP A 316 14.58 2.78 -14.92
C ASP A 316 15.71 1.76 -14.76
N HIS A 317 16.76 2.13 -14.02
CA HIS A 317 17.87 1.24 -13.71
C HIS A 317 17.43 0.03 -12.88
N LEU A 318 16.51 0.23 -11.92
CA LEU A 318 15.94 -0.87 -11.15
C LEU A 318 15.21 -1.87 -12.05
N LEU A 319 14.32 -1.41 -12.93
CA LEU A 319 13.55 -2.33 -13.78
C LEU A 319 14.43 -3.02 -14.83
N GLU A 320 15.41 -2.31 -15.40
CA GLU A 320 16.41 -2.88 -16.31
C GLU A 320 17.15 -4.05 -15.65
N THR A 321 17.69 -3.83 -14.46
CA THR A 321 18.50 -4.81 -13.72
C THR A 321 17.67 -5.97 -13.18
N VAL A 322 16.49 -5.70 -12.63
CA VAL A 322 15.54 -6.74 -12.19
C VAL A 322 15.16 -7.67 -13.35
N TYR A 323 14.81 -7.09 -14.50
CA TYR A 323 14.40 -7.86 -15.68
C TYR A 323 15.58 -8.69 -16.24
N ALA A 324 16.75 -8.08 -16.40
CA ALA A 324 17.95 -8.75 -16.91
C ALA A 324 18.39 -9.89 -15.99
N TYR A 325 18.49 -9.64 -14.68
CA TYR A 325 18.85 -10.66 -13.70
C TYR A 325 17.87 -11.83 -13.74
N ALA A 326 16.57 -11.55 -13.67
CA ALA A 326 15.56 -12.60 -13.60
C ALA A 326 15.50 -13.44 -14.89
N PHE A 327 15.84 -12.86 -16.05
CA PHE A 327 15.96 -13.61 -17.30
C PHE A 327 17.08 -14.67 -17.23
N HIS A 328 18.25 -14.31 -16.69
CA HIS A 328 19.43 -15.20 -16.62
C HIS A 328 19.44 -16.13 -15.40
N ALA A 329 18.76 -15.78 -14.32
CA ALA A 329 18.66 -16.60 -13.12
C ALA A 329 17.96 -17.94 -13.37
N GLN A 330 18.28 -18.95 -12.57
CA GLN A 330 17.53 -20.21 -12.52
C GLN A 330 16.20 -20.02 -11.77
N ALA A 331 15.23 -20.90 -12.02
CA ALA A 331 13.97 -20.89 -11.28
C ALA A 331 14.16 -21.44 -9.85
N ASN A 332 13.33 -20.97 -8.90
CA ASN A 332 13.24 -21.50 -7.53
C ASN A 332 14.50 -21.36 -6.68
N THR A 333 15.44 -20.51 -7.08
CA THR A 333 16.65 -20.23 -6.30
C THR A 333 16.34 -19.25 -5.16
N TYR A 334 17.05 -19.40 -4.04
CA TYR A 334 17.02 -18.54 -2.85
C TYR A 334 15.86 -18.73 -1.89
N THR A 335 15.94 -19.83 -1.13
CA THR A 335 15.18 -19.98 0.12
C THR A 335 15.76 -19.20 1.29
N GLN A 336 16.83 -18.42 1.07
CA GLN A 336 17.63 -17.75 2.09
C GLN A 336 18.04 -16.34 1.64
N TRP A 337 18.25 -15.45 2.61
CA TRP A 337 18.88 -14.16 2.37
C TRP A 337 20.34 -14.39 1.95
N PRO A 338 20.77 -13.90 0.78
CA PRO A 338 22.16 -14.00 0.37
C PRO A 338 23.03 -13.15 1.30
N VAL A 339 24.07 -13.76 1.88
CA VAL A 339 25.04 -13.11 2.75
C VAL A 339 26.41 -13.21 2.11
N ASP A 340 27.08 -12.07 1.95
CA ASP A 340 28.39 -12.00 1.31
C ASP A 340 29.42 -12.87 2.04
N GLY A 341 30.21 -13.64 1.27
CA GLY A 341 31.17 -14.61 1.83
C GLY A 341 30.52 -15.88 2.39
N LYS A 342 29.24 -16.12 2.15
CA LYS A 342 28.58 -17.40 2.41
C LYS A 342 28.00 -17.98 1.13
N VAL A 343 28.25 -19.27 0.92
CA VAL A 343 27.59 -20.05 -0.12
C VAL A 343 26.13 -20.15 0.29
N SER A 344 25.22 -19.69 -0.55
CA SER A 344 23.80 -19.99 -0.40
C SER A 344 23.64 -21.50 -0.48
N ASP A 345 22.92 -22.08 0.47
CA ASP A 345 22.54 -23.50 0.44
C ASP A 345 21.47 -23.66 -0.65
N ASP A 346 21.88 -23.51 -1.91
CA ASP A 346 21.04 -23.62 -3.10
C ASP A 346 20.75 -25.10 -3.43
N THR A 347 20.80 -26.00 -2.43
CA THR A 347 20.62 -27.46 -2.54
C THR A 347 19.20 -27.91 -2.91
N LEU A 348 18.45 -27.08 -3.64
CA LEU A 348 17.48 -27.55 -4.62
C LEU A 348 18.13 -27.72 -6.02
N ASP A 349 19.47 -27.78 -6.07
CA ASP A 349 20.28 -28.27 -7.17
C ASP A 349 19.94 -29.73 -7.50
N ASP A 350 19.23 -29.92 -8.61
CA ASP A 350 19.82 -30.65 -9.75
C ASP A 350 19.09 -30.36 -11.09
N HIS A 351 18.57 -29.16 -11.27
CA HIS A 351 17.74 -28.84 -12.42
C HIS A 351 18.18 -27.52 -13.05
N GLU A 352 18.93 -27.58 -14.16
CA GLU A 352 19.26 -26.45 -15.05
C GLU A 352 18.03 -25.71 -15.63
N GLY A 353 16.81 -26.04 -15.18
CA GLY A 353 15.55 -25.60 -15.75
C GLY A 353 15.36 -24.08 -15.70
N CYS A 354 15.11 -23.51 -16.88
CA CYS A 354 14.61 -22.16 -17.11
C CYS A 354 15.57 -20.97 -16.99
N ARG A 355 16.88 -21.18 -17.20
CA ARG A 355 17.77 -20.07 -17.58
C ARG A 355 17.34 -19.46 -18.92
N ASN A 356 17.63 -18.18 -19.12
CA ASN A 356 17.31 -17.42 -20.34
C ASN A 356 15.82 -17.46 -20.73
N LYS A 357 14.95 -17.44 -19.71
CA LYS A 357 13.50 -17.31 -19.83
C LYS A 357 13.05 -16.17 -18.93
N SER A 358 12.15 -15.32 -19.41
CA SER A 358 11.49 -14.30 -18.59
C SER A 358 10.84 -14.94 -17.36
N ALA A 359 11.07 -14.35 -16.19
CA ALA A 359 10.45 -14.82 -14.96
C ALA A 359 8.96 -14.49 -14.96
N ASP A 360 8.15 -15.42 -14.45
CA ASP A 360 6.73 -15.20 -14.28
C ASP A 360 6.41 -14.48 -12.97
N VAL A 361 7.26 -14.65 -11.93
CA VAL A 361 7.19 -13.96 -10.64
C VAL A 361 8.60 -13.56 -10.21
N ILE A 362 8.81 -12.30 -9.83
CA ILE A 362 10.07 -11.83 -9.22
C ILE A 362 9.75 -11.21 -7.87
N VAL A 363 10.41 -11.67 -6.82
CA VAL A 363 10.23 -11.19 -5.44
C VAL A 363 11.50 -10.53 -4.90
N PHE A 364 11.33 -9.63 -3.94
CA PHE A 364 12.41 -8.87 -3.28
C PHE A 364 12.75 -9.42 -1.89
N SER A 365 12.17 -10.56 -1.51
CA SER A 365 12.60 -11.31 -0.33
C SER A 365 12.68 -12.79 -0.67
N PRO A 366 13.49 -13.56 0.08
CA PRO A 366 13.65 -14.98 -0.18
C PRO A 366 12.34 -15.76 -0.06
N LEU A 367 12.23 -16.82 -0.87
CA LEU A 367 11.10 -17.74 -0.85
C LEU A 367 11.19 -18.67 0.36
N ARG A 368 10.27 -18.58 1.32
CA ARG A 368 10.26 -19.43 2.52
C ARG A 368 9.10 -20.42 2.48
N ASN A 369 9.29 -21.62 3.04
CA ASN A 369 8.19 -22.53 3.32
C ASN A 369 7.45 -22.04 4.58
N PRO A 370 6.16 -21.67 4.49
CA PRO A 370 5.39 -21.25 5.65
C PRO A 370 5.04 -22.36 6.64
N GLN A 371 5.02 -23.63 6.22
CA GLN A 371 4.59 -24.75 7.04
C GLN A 371 5.56 -24.99 8.22
N ASN A 372 5.02 -25.07 9.43
CA ASN A 372 5.75 -25.19 10.69
C ASN A 372 6.83 -24.12 10.91
N SER A 373 6.68 -22.97 10.25
CA SER A 373 7.66 -21.88 10.31
C SER A 373 7.39 -20.90 11.45
N GLY A 374 6.21 -20.99 12.09
CA GLY A 374 5.76 -20.03 13.09
C GLY A 374 5.27 -18.71 12.49
N TRP A 375 5.07 -18.66 11.17
CA TRP A 375 4.54 -17.49 10.48
C TRP A 375 3.14 -17.15 10.97
N TYR A 376 2.86 -15.86 11.13
CA TYR A 376 1.55 -15.41 11.58
C TYR A 376 0.42 -15.88 10.67
N TRP A 377 0.66 -15.89 9.35
CA TRP A 377 -0.31 -16.25 8.31
C TRP A 377 -0.24 -17.70 7.87
N GLU A 378 0.47 -18.56 8.62
CA GLU A 378 0.56 -19.97 8.29
C GLU A 378 -0.82 -20.62 8.11
N TYR A 379 -1.81 -20.15 8.87
CA TYR A 379 -3.19 -20.64 8.85
C TYR A 379 -4.04 -20.18 7.64
N ASP A 380 -3.62 -19.17 6.86
CA ASP A 380 -4.44 -18.60 5.79
C ASP A 380 -4.30 -19.40 4.50
N VAL A 381 -5.00 -20.54 4.45
CA VAL A 381 -5.10 -21.43 3.27
C VAL A 381 -6.57 -21.81 3.07
N GLN A 382 -7.15 -21.42 1.95
CA GLN A 382 -8.59 -21.50 1.68
C GLN A 382 -8.87 -22.22 0.36
N GLY A 383 -9.89 -23.08 0.34
CA GLY A 383 -10.36 -23.77 -0.87
C GLY A 383 -9.47 -24.89 -1.41
N PHE A 384 -8.35 -25.19 -0.74
CA PHE A 384 -7.46 -26.31 -1.12
C PHE A 384 -7.87 -27.59 -0.40
N ASP A 385 -7.89 -28.72 -1.12
CA ASP A 385 -8.25 -30.04 -0.57
C ASP A 385 -7.37 -30.44 0.63
N SER A 386 -6.08 -30.15 0.53
CA SER A 386 -5.09 -30.44 1.58
C SER A 386 -5.10 -29.39 2.71
N SER A 387 -5.92 -28.34 2.63
CA SER A 387 -6.02 -27.26 3.63
C SER A 387 -4.61 -26.80 4.10
N GLN A 388 -4.33 -26.81 5.40
CA GLN A 388 -3.04 -26.40 5.97
C GLN A 388 -1.84 -27.21 5.49
N SER A 389 -2.06 -28.46 5.05
CA SER A 389 -1.01 -29.32 4.51
C SER A 389 -0.64 -29.02 3.05
N THR A 390 -1.37 -28.10 2.40
CA THR A 390 -1.06 -27.62 1.04
C THR A 390 0.38 -27.09 0.97
N ALA A 391 1.19 -27.72 0.14
CA ALA A 391 2.57 -27.31 -0.11
C ALA A 391 2.58 -25.91 -0.75
N ARG A 392 3.33 -24.98 -0.15
CA ARG A 392 3.24 -23.56 -0.49
C ARG A 392 4.53 -22.82 -0.19
N SER A 393 4.68 -21.64 -0.78
CA SER A 393 5.81 -20.74 -0.56
C SER A 393 5.30 -19.33 -0.25
N ALA A 394 6.07 -18.56 0.50
CA ALA A 394 5.79 -17.16 0.76
C ALA A 394 7.06 -16.31 0.65
N SER A 395 6.90 -15.07 0.21
CA SER A 395 7.94 -14.04 0.26
C SER A 395 7.36 -12.86 1.03
N VAL A 396 7.94 -12.56 2.20
CA VAL A 396 7.49 -11.41 3.01
C VAL A 396 7.76 -10.11 2.26
N THR A 397 6.90 -9.11 2.40
CA THR A 397 6.77 -7.90 1.54
C THR A 397 6.02 -8.15 0.24
N THR A 398 5.39 -7.11 -0.31
CA THR A 398 4.50 -7.27 -1.47
C THR A 398 5.04 -6.64 -2.75
N ASN A 399 6.23 -6.02 -2.71
CA ASN A 399 6.89 -5.58 -3.94
C ASN A 399 7.25 -6.81 -4.79
N MET A 400 6.69 -6.89 -6.00
CA MET A 400 6.92 -8.03 -6.90
C MET A 400 6.63 -7.68 -8.36
N TRP A 401 7.30 -8.38 -9.27
CA TRP A 401 6.97 -8.43 -10.69
C TRP A 401 6.17 -9.69 -10.98
N ILE A 402 5.07 -9.59 -11.74
CA ILE A 402 4.20 -10.72 -12.08
C ILE A 402 3.86 -10.65 -13.57
N SER A 403 4.14 -11.71 -14.31
CA SER A 403 3.74 -11.82 -15.72
C SER A 403 2.22 -11.90 -15.87
N ARG A 404 1.71 -11.52 -17.05
CA ARG A 404 0.29 -11.66 -17.40
C ARG A 404 -0.21 -13.09 -17.20
N ARG A 405 0.58 -14.08 -17.61
CA ARG A 405 0.19 -15.48 -17.45
C ARG A 405 0.04 -15.87 -15.99
N ALA A 406 0.95 -15.42 -15.12
CA ALA A 406 0.88 -15.71 -13.69
C ALA A 406 -0.29 -14.99 -13.02
N ILE A 407 -0.50 -13.70 -13.30
CA ILE A 407 -1.59 -12.95 -12.68
C ILE A 407 -2.98 -13.47 -13.10
N LEU A 408 -3.14 -13.90 -14.36
CA LEU A 408 -4.39 -14.51 -14.82
C LEU A 408 -4.61 -15.91 -14.24
N ALA A 409 -3.53 -16.65 -13.96
CA ALA A 409 -3.65 -17.91 -13.22
C ALA A 409 -3.98 -17.70 -11.73
N LEU A 410 -3.55 -16.58 -11.14
CA LEU A 410 -4.03 -16.17 -9.80
C LEU A 410 -5.51 -15.77 -9.84
N GLU A 411 -5.95 -15.05 -10.87
CA GLU A 411 -7.36 -14.70 -11.09
C GLU A 411 -8.23 -15.97 -11.16
N ASP A 412 -7.87 -16.94 -12.02
CA ASP A 412 -8.57 -18.23 -12.12
C ASP A 412 -8.60 -18.97 -10.78
N MET A 413 -7.44 -19.07 -10.11
CA MET A 413 -7.31 -19.72 -8.81
C MET A 413 -8.26 -19.11 -7.77
N THR A 414 -8.30 -17.78 -7.66
CA THR A 414 -9.07 -17.10 -6.62
C THR A 414 -10.54 -16.98 -6.96
N ALA A 415 -10.84 -16.64 -8.20
CA ALA A 415 -12.18 -16.23 -8.58
C ALA A 415 -13.03 -17.41 -9.05
N ASP A 416 -12.43 -18.40 -9.70
CA ASP A 416 -13.15 -19.50 -10.33
C ASP A 416 -12.92 -20.84 -9.60
N ARG A 417 -11.73 -21.06 -9.03
CA ARG A 417 -11.45 -22.23 -8.16
C ARG A 417 -11.65 -21.96 -6.68
N HIS A 418 -11.90 -20.70 -6.31
CA HIS A 418 -12.17 -20.25 -4.94
C HIS A 418 -11.04 -20.59 -3.95
N GLN A 419 -9.81 -20.55 -4.44
CA GLN A 419 -8.59 -20.87 -3.71
C GLN A 419 -7.80 -19.61 -3.40
N SER A 420 -7.44 -19.43 -2.13
CA SER A 420 -6.74 -18.22 -1.69
C SER A 420 -5.77 -18.52 -0.55
N MET A 421 -4.75 -17.68 -0.45
CA MET A 421 -3.83 -17.60 0.67
C MET A 421 -3.62 -16.13 1.05
N PHE A 422 -2.84 -15.87 2.11
CA PHE A 422 -2.36 -14.52 2.39
C PHE A 422 -1.54 -13.99 1.20
N CYS A 423 -1.65 -12.69 0.87
CA CYS A 423 -1.19 -12.20 -0.43
C CYS A 423 0.32 -12.40 -0.71
N GLU A 424 1.17 -12.37 0.32
CA GLU A 424 2.61 -12.67 0.22
C GLU A 424 2.91 -14.15 -0.14
N ALA A 425 1.93 -15.05 0.00
CA ALA A 425 2.04 -16.45 -0.36
C ALA A 425 1.43 -16.78 -1.73
N MET A 426 0.52 -15.96 -2.26
CA MET A 426 -0.26 -16.32 -3.45
C MET A 426 0.61 -16.52 -4.71
N ALA A 427 1.32 -15.48 -5.15
CA ALA A 427 2.16 -15.56 -6.35
C ALA A 427 3.33 -16.56 -6.20
N PRO A 428 4.07 -16.59 -5.07
CA PRO A 428 5.08 -17.61 -4.83
C PRO A 428 4.54 -19.04 -4.85
N SER A 429 3.36 -19.29 -4.25
CA SER A 429 2.77 -20.63 -4.19
C SER A 429 2.28 -21.11 -5.54
N LEU A 430 1.71 -20.22 -6.38
CA LEU A 430 1.34 -20.57 -7.75
C LEU A 430 2.55 -21.09 -8.53
N ALA A 431 3.69 -20.40 -8.40
CA ALA A 431 4.91 -20.82 -9.09
C ALA A 431 5.47 -22.14 -8.52
N PHE A 432 5.46 -22.28 -7.20
CA PHE A 432 5.91 -23.48 -6.50
C PHE A 432 5.07 -24.73 -6.83
N GLN A 433 3.75 -24.59 -6.95
CA GLN A 433 2.81 -25.68 -7.24
C GLN A 433 2.70 -26.03 -8.73
N SER A 434 3.37 -25.28 -9.62
CA SER A 434 3.34 -25.54 -11.06
C SER A 434 3.88 -26.96 -11.35
N PRO A 435 3.14 -27.82 -12.08
CA PRO A 435 3.35 -29.27 -12.07
C PRO A 435 4.76 -29.69 -12.49
N LEU A 436 5.38 -30.54 -11.65
CA LEU A 436 6.53 -31.38 -11.99
C LEU A 436 6.02 -32.52 -12.87
N ARG A 437 5.90 -32.33 -14.19
CA ARG A 437 5.77 -33.52 -15.06
C ARG A 437 7.09 -34.30 -14.97
N SER A 438 7.01 -35.58 -14.60
CA SER A 438 8.12 -36.52 -14.50
C SER A 438 8.65 -36.92 -15.89
N VAL A 439 9.15 -35.95 -16.65
CA VAL A 439 9.63 -36.08 -18.03
C VAL A 439 11.00 -35.39 -18.13
N PRO A 440 11.95 -35.88 -18.95
CA PRO A 440 13.24 -35.22 -19.17
C PRO A 440 13.08 -33.73 -19.49
N GLN A 441 14.07 -32.94 -19.04
CA GLN A 441 14.11 -31.48 -19.15
C GLN A 441 14.30 -31.00 -20.59
N ASP A 442 13.22 -30.99 -21.35
CA ASP A 442 13.21 -30.37 -22.67
C ASP A 442 12.80 -28.89 -22.54
N ALA A 443 13.21 -28.03 -23.49
CA ALA A 443 12.82 -26.61 -23.53
C ALA A 443 11.29 -26.39 -23.46
N VAL A 444 10.51 -27.38 -23.90
CA VAL A 444 9.04 -27.42 -23.84
C VAL A 444 8.52 -27.42 -22.40
N GLN A 445 9.20 -28.08 -21.46
CA GLN A 445 8.77 -28.20 -20.08
C GLN A 445 8.99 -26.90 -19.31
N CYS A 446 10.08 -26.19 -19.60
CA CYS A 446 10.33 -24.88 -19.03
C CYS A 446 9.28 -23.86 -19.46
N ALA A 447 8.84 -23.89 -20.72
CA ALA A 447 7.80 -23.00 -21.22
C ALA A 447 6.48 -23.14 -20.45
N ALA A 448 6.09 -24.37 -20.10
CA ALA A 448 4.86 -24.65 -19.35
C ALA A 448 4.92 -24.22 -17.87
N ARG A 449 6.08 -24.31 -17.22
CA ARG A 449 6.25 -24.02 -15.78
C ARG A 449 6.25 -22.53 -15.48
N PHE A 450 5.74 -22.13 -14.33
CA PHE A 450 5.95 -20.77 -13.81
C PHE A 450 7.35 -20.63 -13.23
N LYS A 451 8.11 -19.63 -13.69
CA LYS A 451 9.45 -19.30 -13.17
C LYS A 451 9.31 -18.25 -12.09
N VAL A 452 9.72 -18.57 -10.87
CA VAL A 452 9.87 -17.60 -9.77
C VAL A 452 11.34 -17.38 -9.43
N VAL A 453 11.72 -16.13 -9.17
CA VAL A 453 13.09 -15.72 -8.82
C VAL A 453 13.06 -14.70 -7.68
N HIS A 454 13.98 -14.82 -6.74
CA HIS A 454 14.29 -13.75 -5.78
C HIS A 454 15.41 -12.85 -6.35
N PHE A 455 15.14 -11.55 -6.46
CA PHE A 455 16.11 -10.53 -6.89
C PHE A 455 17.03 -10.14 -5.72
N PRO A 456 18.35 -10.41 -5.77
CA PRO A 456 19.27 -10.28 -4.64
C PRO A 456 19.74 -8.84 -4.46
N HIS A 457 18.81 -7.90 -4.36
CA HIS A 457 19.12 -6.48 -4.17
C HIS A 457 19.94 -6.27 -2.89
N PRO A 458 20.83 -5.26 -2.85
CA PRO A 458 21.56 -4.91 -1.65
C PRO A 458 20.60 -4.52 -0.52
N VAL A 459 20.95 -4.92 0.70
CA VAL A 459 20.22 -4.60 1.93
C VAL A 459 21.21 -4.20 3.01
N ALA A 460 21.00 -3.03 3.61
CA ALA A 460 21.81 -2.57 4.73
C ALA A 460 21.36 -3.26 6.03
N PHE A 461 22.30 -3.49 6.95
CA PHE A 461 22.02 -4.01 8.28
C PHE A 461 22.57 -3.06 9.35
N LYS A 462 21.77 -2.84 10.40
CA LYS A 462 22.05 -1.83 11.45
C LYS A 462 23.32 -2.09 12.25
N TYR A 463 23.71 -3.36 12.37
CA TYR A 463 24.79 -3.81 13.26
C TYR A 463 25.94 -4.40 12.46
N GLN A 464 27.15 -4.32 13.01
CA GLN A 464 28.30 -5.00 12.47
C GLN A 464 28.26 -6.47 12.88
N ALA A 465 28.34 -7.39 11.92
CA ALA A 465 28.35 -8.83 12.16
C ALA A 465 29.28 -9.52 11.17
N SER A 466 29.98 -10.58 11.61
CA SER A 466 30.68 -11.45 10.66
C SER A 466 29.66 -12.12 9.72
N PRO A 467 30.05 -12.50 8.48
CA PRO A 467 29.17 -13.23 7.56
C PRO A 467 28.48 -14.45 8.19
N SER A 468 29.19 -15.17 9.07
CA SER A 468 28.62 -16.33 9.76
C SER A 468 27.55 -15.97 10.79
N GLN A 469 27.75 -14.89 11.55
CA GLN A 469 26.76 -14.40 12.53
C GLN A 469 25.54 -13.85 11.80
N LEU A 470 25.75 -13.05 10.75
CA LEU A 470 24.68 -12.49 9.95
C LEU A 470 23.83 -13.58 9.28
N ASN A 471 24.47 -14.59 8.67
CA ASN A 471 23.75 -15.71 8.09
C ASN A 471 22.91 -16.47 9.13
N ARG A 472 23.42 -16.70 10.35
CA ARG A 472 22.62 -17.33 11.42
C ARG A 472 21.41 -16.50 11.85
N LEU A 473 21.54 -15.17 11.85
CA LEU A 473 20.46 -14.26 12.22
C LEU A 473 19.36 -14.19 11.15
N LEU A 474 19.75 -14.16 9.86
CA LEU A 474 18.81 -13.97 8.75
C LEU A 474 18.27 -15.29 8.19
N ASN A 475 19.00 -16.39 8.36
CA ASN A 475 18.67 -17.72 7.84
C ASN A 475 18.67 -18.78 8.95
N PRO A 476 17.80 -18.65 9.97
CA PRO A 476 17.69 -19.67 11.01
C PRO A 476 17.14 -20.98 10.43
N SER A 477 17.64 -22.11 10.93
CA SER A 477 17.28 -23.45 10.42
C SER A 477 15.90 -23.96 10.86
N ARG A 478 15.25 -23.28 11.81
CA ARG A 478 13.93 -23.64 12.36
C ARG A 478 13.08 -22.41 12.59
N ALA A 479 11.76 -22.57 12.51
CA ALA A 479 10.79 -21.52 12.78
C ALA A 479 11.12 -20.20 12.05
N ILE A 480 11.41 -20.31 10.75
CA ILE A 480 12.13 -19.28 9.97
C ILE A 480 11.35 -17.96 9.82
N LEU A 481 10.03 -18.01 9.98
CA LEU A 481 9.13 -16.86 9.91
C LEU A 481 8.45 -16.57 11.27
N SER A 482 8.95 -17.15 12.36
CA SER A 482 8.45 -16.85 13.70
C SER A 482 8.77 -15.41 14.09
N LYS A 483 7.89 -14.77 14.88
CA LYS A 483 8.06 -13.38 15.31
C LYS A 483 9.43 -13.08 15.93
N GLN A 484 10.01 -14.06 16.65
CA GLN A 484 11.35 -13.97 17.22
C GLN A 484 12.43 -13.92 16.12
N ASN A 485 12.34 -14.78 15.11
CA ASN A 485 13.30 -14.85 14.01
C ASN A 485 13.09 -13.75 12.95
N GLU A 486 11.96 -13.04 12.98
CA GLU A 486 11.73 -11.84 12.18
C GLU A 486 12.41 -10.59 12.80
N GLU A 487 12.81 -10.59 14.08
CA GLU A 487 13.41 -9.42 14.74
C GLU A 487 14.71 -8.91 14.07
N PRO A 488 15.67 -9.77 13.66
CA PRO A 488 16.84 -9.32 12.91
C PRO A 488 16.47 -8.66 11.58
N LEU A 489 15.42 -9.13 10.89
CA LEU A 489 14.96 -8.55 9.62
C LEU A 489 14.45 -7.12 9.80
N LYS A 490 13.86 -6.78 10.96
CA LYS A 490 13.47 -5.40 11.29
C LYS A 490 14.66 -4.45 11.43
N ASP A 491 15.88 -4.96 11.59
CA ASP A 491 17.11 -4.15 11.63
C ASP A 491 17.81 -4.10 10.26
N THR A 492 17.12 -4.51 9.19
CA THR A 492 17.57 -4.38 7.80
C THR A 492 16.88 -3.21 7.09
N SER A 493 17.43 -2.72 5.97
CA SER A 493 16.81 -1.63 5.20
C SER A 493 15.55 -2.04 4.43
N TYR A 494 15.28 -3.34 4.30
CA TYR A 494 14.15 -3.86 3.53
C TYR A 494 13.39 -4.92 4.32
N TYR A 495 12.35 -4.48 5.03
CA TYR A 495 11.41 -5.36 5.72
C TYR A 495 10.18 -4.58 6.14
N TYR A 496 8.99 -5.18 6.25
CA TYR A 496 7.73 -4.47 6.51
C TYR A 496 7.71 -3.58 7.77
N ALA A 497 8.62 -3.84 8.72
CA ALA A 497 8.80 -3.09 9.96
C ALA A 497 10.28 -2.69 10.19
N SER A 498 11.00 -2.32 9.12
CA SER A 498 12.37 -1.82 9.22
C SER A 498 12.52 -0.64 10.20
N SER A 499 13.56 -0.69 11.03
CA SER A 499 13.94 0.35 11.98
C SER A 499 14.98 1.33 11.43
N ILE A 500 15.54 1.05 10.24
CA ILE A 500 16.64 1.84 9.65
C ILE A 500 16.31 2.43 8.29
N ALA A 501 15.33 1.91 7.55
CA ALA A 501 14.96 2.41 6.22
C ALA A 501 14.68 3.93 6.23
N ARG A 502 13.78 4.37 7.11
CA ARG A 502 13.42 5.79 7.26
C ARG A 502 14.60 6.66 7.72
N PRO A 503 15.34 6.32 8.79
CA PRO A 503 16.52 7.09 9.18
C PRO A 503 17.54 7.26 8.05
N ILE A 504 17.81 6.21 7.24
CA ILE A 504 18.71 6.32 6.08
C ILE A 504 18.15 7.31 5.06
N TYR A 505 16.88 7.20 4.71
CA TYR A 505 16.24 8.11 3.76
C TYR A 505 16.23 9.57 4.24
N GLU A 506 15.93 9.81 5.52
CA GLU A 506 15.94 11.15 6.12
C GLU A 506 17.35 11.75 6.12
N GLN A 507 18.38 10.96 6.43
CA GLN A 507 19.78 11.42 6.34
C GLN A 507 20.16 11.77 4.91
N TRP A 508 19.84 10.92 3.94
CA TRP A 508 20.07 11.18 2.51
C TRP A 508 19.42 12.47 2.04
N LYS A 509 18.21 12.74 2.52
CA LYS A 509 17.46 13.95 2.20
C LYS A 509 18.03 15.21 2.84
N LEU A 510 18.50 15.12 4.09
CA LEU A 510 18.95 16.28 4.87
C LEU A 510 20.39 16.68 4.53
N GLN A 511 21.25 15.72 4.21
CA GLN A 511 22.66 15.96 3.91
C GLN A 511 22.84 16.24 2.41
N THR A 512 23.10 17.49 2.07
CA THR A 512 23.17 17.94 0.66
C THR A 512 24.37 17.38 -0.09
N ASP A 513 25.42 17.00 0.62
CA ASP A 513 26.64 16.37 0.13
C ASP A 513 26.61 14.83 0.22
N ALA A 514 25.55 14.24 0.76
CA ALA A 514 25.44 12.79 0.88
C ALA A 514 24.97 12.14 -0.43
N CYS A 515 25.80 11.25 -0.94
CA CYS A 515 25.57 10.44 -2.12
C CYS A 515 25.43 8.97 -1.69
N ILE A 516 24.40 8.28 -2.16
CA ILE A 516 24.13 6.89 -1.75
C ILE A 516 24.07 5.97 -2.99
N PRO A 517 24.68 4.77 -2.96
CA PRO A 517 24.56 3.79 -4.04
C PRO A 517 23.15 3.16 -4.08
N PRO A 518 22.84 2.33 -5.09
CA PRO A 518 21.57 1.62 -5.19
C PRO A 518 21.22 0.82 -3.93
N LEU A 519 20.08 1.14 -3.32
CA LEU A 519 19.57 0.50 -2.12
C LEU A 519 18.04 0.57 -2.10
N VAL A 520 17.38 -0.54 -1.74
CA VAL A 520 15.94 -0.56 -1.51
C VAL A 520 15.68 -0.29 -0.02
N LEU A 521 14.82 0.69 0.24
CA LEU A 521 14.41 1.13 1.57
C LEU A 521 12.91 0.87 1.73
N HIS A 522 12.54 0.04 2.70
CA HIS A 522 11.14 -0.25 2.99
C HIS A 522 10.96 -0.59 4.49
N PRO A 523 10.00 0.04 5.19
CA PRO A 523 9.13 1.12 4.73
C PRO A 523 9.63 2.53 5.06
N ILE A 524 9.20 3.51 4.27
CA ILE A 524 9.36 4.94 4.47
C ILE A 524 7.96 5.53 4.75
N LYS A 525 7.58 5.53 6.03
CA LYS A 525 6.29 6.04 6.50
C LYS A 525 6.45 7.46 7.03
N SER A 526 5.50 8.34 6.76
CA SER A 526 5.49 9.67 7.36
C SER A 526 5.25 9.58 8.88
N VAL A 527 5.73 10.58 9.63
CA VAL A 527 5.48 10.67 11.09
C VAL A 527 3.96 10.66 11.38
N SER A 528 3.16 11.30 10.52
CA SER A 528 1.70 11.33 10.61
C SER A 528 1.07 9.92 10.47
N GLN A 529 1.52 9.11 9.50
CA GLN A 529 1.05 7.72 9.29
C GLN A 529 1.36 6.80 10.48
N GLN A 530 2.42 7.06 11.26
CA GLN A 530 2.73 6.29 12.48
C GLN A 530 1.82 6.65 13.66
N THR A 531 1.39 7.91 13.78
CA THR A 531 0.52 8.37 14.88
C THR A 531 -0.87 7.73 14.84
N GLU A 532 -1.40 7.43 13.65
CA GLU A 532 -2.71 6.77 13.50
C GLU A 532 -2.66 5.28 13.84
N LEU A 533 -1.52 4.61 13.66
CA LEU A 533 -1.38 3.20 14.01
C LEU A 533 -1.24 2.96 15.53
N HIS A 534 -0.95 4.00 16.32
CA HIS A 534 -0.60 3.85 17.74
C HIS A 534 -1.38 4.72 18.74
N ARG A 535 -2.42 5.48 18.34
CA ARG A 535 -3.24 6.23 19.31
C ARG A 535 -4.74 6.11 19.08
N SER A 536 -5.42 5.71 20.15
CA SER A 536 -6.80 6.05 20.46
C SER A 536 -6.99 7.57 20.41
N THR A 537 -7.32 8.08 19.24
CA THR A 537 -7.61 9.49 18.94
C THR A 537 -8.86 10.03 19.65
N TRP A 538 -9.63 9.19 20.35
CA TRP A 538 -10.85 9.60 21.03
C TRP A 538 -10.60 10.52 22.24
N LEU A 539 -9.52 10.33 23.00
CA LEU A 539 -9.25 11.11 24.22
C LEU A 539 -8.84 12.55 23.93
N ARG A 540 -8.03 12.80 22.88
CA ARG A 540 -7.66 14.18 22.50
C ARG A 540 -8.80 14.94 21.82
N ALA A 541 -9.65 14.24 21.06
CA ALA A 541 -10.82 14.81 20.41
C ALA A 541 -11.90 15.27 21.41
N TRP A 542 -11.91 14.71 22.63
CA TRP A 542 -12.91 15.02 23.66
C TRP A 542 -12.54 16.22 24.54
N PHE A 543 -11.25 16.47 24.79
CA PHE A 543 -10.81 17.52 25.73
C PHE A 543 -10.41 18.86 25.09
N PHE A 544 -10.06 18.90 23.80
CA PHE A 544 -9.60 20.12 23.13
C PHE A 544 -10.31 20.28 21.77
N ALA A 545 -11.59 20.62 21.82
CA ALA A 545 -12.37 20.99 20.64
C ALA A 545 -12.14 22.49 20.35
N SER A 546 -11.43 22.81 19.25
CA SER A 546 -11.62 24.11 18.58
C SER A 546 -12.69 23.96 17.50
N ASP A 547 -13.45 25.03 17.28
CA ASP A 547 -14.53 25.14 16.29
C ASP A 547 -14.03 25.68 14.92
N SER A 548 -12.72 25.70 14.70
CA SER A 548 -12.09 26.29 13.52
C SER A 548 -11.78 25.26 12.44
N LEU A 549 -11.82 25.71 11.18
CA LEU A 549 -11.49 24.89 10.02
C LEU A 549 -9.97 24.70 9.98
N SER A 550 -9.51 23.47 10.24
CA SER A 550 -8.09 23.17 10.52
C SER A 550 -7.09 23.70 9.48
N LEU A 551 -7.51 23.86 8.23
CA LEU A 551 -6.68 24.42 7.16
C LEU A 551 -6.39 25.92 7.33
N CYS A 552 -7.36 26.72 7.81
CA CYS A 552 -7.21 28.17 7.97
C CYS A 552 -6.61 28.57 9.32
N ASP A 553 -6.40 27.65 10.25
CA ASP A 553 -5.82 27.94 11.58
C ASP A 553 -4.41 28.53 11.49
N GLN A 554 -3.68 28.20 10.42
CA GLN A 554 -2.32 28.69 10.16
C GLN A 554 -2.28 29.86 9.17
N SER A 555 -3.44 30.37 8.74
CA SER A 555 -3.53 31.47 7.80
C SER A 555 -3.11 32.79 8.44
N THR A 556 -2.38 33.59 7.68
CA THR A 556 -2.10 35.01 8.02
C THR A 556 -3.20 35.96 7.55
N HIS A 557 -4.10 35.49 6.68
CA HIS A 557 -5.26 36.24 6.22
C HIS A 557 -6.47 35.96 7.13
N ASN A 558 -7.08 37.04 7.65
CA ASN A 558 -8.34 36.96 8.38
C ASN A 558 -9.52 36.50 7.50
N GLU A 559 -9.39 36.64 6.18
CA GLU A 559 -10.41 36.30 5.17
C GLU A 559 -10.26 34.87 4.60
N CYS A 560 -9.38 34.02 5.16
CA CYS A 560 -9.15 32.66 4.63
C CYS A 560 -10.44 31.85 4.45
N VAL A 561 -11.32 31.87 5.45
CA VAL A 561 -12.60 31.18 5.41
C VAL A 561 -13.55 31.80 4.38
N GLU A 562 -13.51 33.12 4.19
CA GLU A 562 -14.34 33.82 3.21
C GLU A 562 -13.90 33.51 1.77
N HIS A 563 -12.60 33.49 1.50
CA HIS A 563 -12.06 33.06 0.21
C HIS A 563 -12.45 31.62 -0.10
N LEU A 564 -12.30 30.74 0.88
CA LEU A 564 -12.65 29.33 0.76
C LEU A 564 -14.14 29.13 0.47
N ASP A 565 -15.04 29.74 1.26
CA ASP A 565 -16.49 29.65 1.06
C ASP A 565 -16.92 30.27 -0.28
N SER A 566 -16.32 31.39 -0.68
CA SER A 566 -16.56 32.04 -1.97
C SER A 566 -16.18 31.12 -3.15
N ASP A 567 -15.03 30.46 -3.08
CA ASP A 567 -14.61 29.51 -4.13
C ASP A 567 -15.48 28.25 -4.15
N ILE A 568 -15.89 27.74 -2.99
CA ILE A 568 -16.82 26.61 -2.89
C ILE A 568 -18.18 26.96 -3.50
N LYS A 569 -18.70 28.16 -3.21
CA LYS A 569 -19.92 28.70 -3.85
C LYS A 569 -19.77 28.82 -5.34
N ARG A 570 -18.64 29.36 -5.80
CA ARG A 570 -18.37 29.58 -7.21
C ARG A 570 -18.24 28.27 -7.99
N TYR A 571 -17.40 27.35 -7.53
CA TYR A 571 -17.01 26.16 -8.29
C TYR A 571 -17.86 24.93 -8.01
N LEU A 572 -18.26 24.74 -6.75
CA LEU A 572 -19.04 23.57 -6.35
C LEU A 572 -20.54 23.87 -6.19
N ARG A 573 -20.95 25.15 -6.30
CA ARG A 573 -22.35 25.61 -6.07
C ARG A 573 -22.87 25.17 -4.70
N ARG A 574 -22.00 25.19 -3.69
CA ARG A 574 -22.25 24.81 -2.29
C ARG A 574 -21.82 25.93 -1.37
N SER A 575 -22.22 25.89 -0.11
CA SER A 575 -21.73 26.81 0.93
C SER A 575 -21.23 25.97 2.09
N LEU A 576 -20.19 26.42 2.78
CA LEU A 576 -19.83 25.85 4.06
C LEU A 576 -20.99 26.12 5.04
N SER A 577 -21.53 25.07 5.65
CA SER A 577 -22.52 25.21 6.73
C SER A 577 -21.87 25.86 7.95
N SER A 578 -22.67 26.54 8.78
CA SER A 578 -22.24 26.98 10.11
C SER A 578 -22.72 25.95 11.16
N PRO A 579 -21.83 25.37 11.98
CA PRO A 579 -20.37 25.58 12.04
C PRO A 579 -19.63 24.92 10.87
N ALA A 580 -18.47 25.48 10.53
CA ALA A 580 -17.64 25.01 9.42
C ALA A 580 -17.12 23.58 9.68
N PRO A 581 -17.02 22.73 8.65
CA PRO A 581 -16.51 21.38 8.82
C PRO A 581 -15.04 21.38 9.22
N ARG A 582 -14.64 20.46 10.10
CA ARG A 582 -13.23 20.30 10.50
C ARG A 582 -12.30 19.85 9.37
N SER A 583 -12.85 19.11 8.42
CA SER A 583 -12.14 18.62 7.24
C SER A 583 -12.96 18.84 5.97
N LEU A 584 -12.36 19.53 5.00
CA LEU A 584 -12.98 19.87 3.73
C LEU A 584 -13.16 18.66 2.83
N HIS A 585 -12.15 17.80 2.74
CA HIS A 585 -12.26 16.63 1.87
C HIS A 585 -13.32 15.66 2.39
N ARG A 586 -13.39 15.43 3.71
CA ARG A 586 -14.48 14.64 4.35
C ARG A 586 -15.84 15.26 4.07
N TRP A 587 -15.95 16.57 4.28
CA TRP A 587 -17.17 17.31 4.02
C TRP A 587 -17.64 17.15 2.57
N ASP A 588 -16.74 17.24 1.59
CA ASP A 588 -17.12 17.07 0.19
C ASP A 588 -17.61 15.65 -0.07
N LEU A 589 -16.94 14.62 0.47
CA LEU A 589 -17.30 13.21 0.31
C LEU A 589 -18.65 12.83 0.95
N GLU A 590 -18.91 13.29 2.18
CA GLU A 590 -20.08 12.88 2.97
C GLU A 590 -21.39 13.50 2.45
N HIS A 591 -21.32 14.58 1.66
CA HIS A 591 -22.52 15.24 1.13
C HIS A 591 -22.86 14.72 -0.28
N PRO A 592 -23.97 13.97 -0.46
CA PRO A 592 -24.38 13.51 -1.78
C PRO A 592 -24.67 14.70 -2.71
N ARG A 593 -24.27 14.59 -3.99
CA ARG A 593 -24.90 15.42 -5.03
C ARG A 593 -26.31 14.89 -5.18
N TYR A 594 -27.28 15.78 -4.97
CA TYR A 594 -28.67 15.66 -5.39
C TYR A 594 -28.93 14.47 -6.34
N ILE A 595 -29.38 13.34 -5.81
CA ILE A 595 -30.38 12.56 -6.53
C ILE A 595 -31.52 13.55 -6.69
N SER A 596 -31.92 13.82 -7.93
CA SER A 596 -32.97 14.79 -8.27
C SER A 596 -34.07 14.76 -7.19
N LYS A 597 -34.45 15.92 -6.66
CA LYS A 597 -35.65 16.09 -5.81
C LYS A 597 -36.94 15.83 -6.60
N LYS A 598 -36.98 14.83 -7.50
CA LYS A 598 -38.20 14.06 -7.62
C LYS A 598 -38.28 13.26 -6.33
N PRO A 599 -39.27 13.51 -5.46
CA PRO A 599 -39.42 12.72 -4.26
C PRO A 599 -39.39 11.26 -4.68
N TRP A 600 -38.51 10.51 -4.03
CA TRP A 600 -38.46 9.06 -4.09
C TRP A 600 -39.87 8.50 -4.27
N ILE A 601 -40.11 7.85 -5.41
CA ILE A 601 -41.25 6.97 -5.56
C ILE A 601 -40.98 5.84 -4.57
N MET A 602 -41.52 5.95 -3.36
CA MET A 602 -41.68 4.81 -2.47
C MET A 602 -42.38 3.72 -3.28
N ASN A 603 -41.74 2.55 -3.42
CA ASN A 603 -42.41 1.40 -3.99
C ASN A 603 -43.70 1.15 -3.19
N SER A 604 -44.82 0.91 -3.87
CA SER A 604 -46.16 0.89 -3.26
C SER A 604 -46.29 -0.16 -2.14
N SER A 605 -45.47 -1.20 -2.19
CA SER A 605 -45.42 -2.28 -1.20
C SER A 605 -44.97 -1.82 0.19
N THR A 606 -44.00 -0.91 0.28
CA THR A 606 -43.47 -0.45 1.58
C THR A 606 -44.40 0.56 2.24
N LYS A 607 -45.08 1.40 1.44
CA LYS A 607 -46.15 2.27 1.93
C LYS A 607 -47.31 1.45 2.49
N SER A 608 -47.75 0.41 1.77
CA SER A 608 -48.80 -0.48 2.25
C SER A 608 -48.42 -1.14 3.58
N LEU A 609 -47.21 -1.69 3.70
CA LEU A 609 -46.74 -2.33 4.93
C LEU A 609 -46.76 -1.38 6.14
N VAL A 610 -46.21 -0.16 6.00
CA VAL A 610 -46.18 0.82 7.08
C VAL A 610 -47.59 1.27 7.46
N THR A 611 -48.47 1.48 6.48
CA THR A 611 -49.86 1.89 6.74
C THR A 611 -50.63 0.77 7.45
N THR A 612 -50.42 -0.50 7.05
CA THR A 612 -51.02 -1.67 7.70
C THR A 612 -50.51 -1.84 9.13
N LEU A 613 -49.21 -1.68 9.36
CA LEU A 613 -48.64 -1.74 10.71
C LEU A 613 -49.18 -0.62 11.61
N SER A 614 -49.26 0.62 11.10
CA SER A 614 -49.86 1.73 11.83
C SER A 614 -51.34 1.47 12.17
N LEU A 615 -52.13 0.96 11.22
CA LEU A 615 -53.53 0.62 11.48
C LEU A 615 -53.68 -0.50 12.52
N LEU A 616 -52.84 -1.53 12.46
CA LEU A 616 -52.85 -2.63 13.44
C LEU A 616 -52.47 -2.14 14.85
N VAL A 617 -51.45 -1.28 14.96
CA VAL A 617 -51.04 -0.70 16.26
C VAL A 617 -52.16 0.17 16.82
N THR A 618 -52.78 1.01 15.98
CA THR A 618 -53.87 1.90 16.42
C THR A 618 -55.10 1.10 16.86
N ALA A 619 -55.49 0.08 16.09
CA ALA A 619 -56.58 -0.83 16.46
C ALA A 619 -56.30 -1.58 17.77
N SER A 620 -55.07 -2.03 17.99
CA SER A 620 -54.67 -2.72 19.23
C SER A 620 -54.75 -1.81 20.45
N VAL A 621 -54.38 -0.54 20.30
CA VAL A 621 -54.48 0.46 21.37
C VAL A 621 -55.95 0.76 21.70
N VAL A 622 -56.79 0.92 20.68
CA VAL A 622 -58.24 1.17 20.87
C VAL A 622 -58.92 -0.03 21.53
N LEU A 623 -58.63 -1.27 21.10
CA LEU A 623 -59.17 -2.49 21.72
C LEU A 623 -58.76 -2.63 23.19
N ARG A 624 -57.50 -2.31 23.54
CA ARG A 624 -57.06 -2.27 24.94
C ARG A 624 -57.79 -1.20 25.76
N PHE A 625 -58.04 -0.04 25.18
CA PHE A 625 -58.77 1.03 25.85
C PHE A 625 -60.24 0.66 26.09
N VAL A 626 -60.90 0.06 25.10
CA VAL A 626 -62.29 -0.40 25.19
C VAL A 626 -62.43 -1.56 26.19
N TRP A 627 -61.51 -2.53 26.17
CA TRP A 627 -61.51 -3.64 27.14
C TRP A 627 -61.35 -3.15 28.58
N ASN A 628 -60.43 -2.21 28.82
CA ASN A 628 -60.24 -1.61 30.15
C ASN A 628 -61.40 -0.70 30.60
N TRP A 629 -62.23 -0.24 29.67
CA TRP A 629 -63.41 0.58 29.99
C TRP A 629 -64.64 -0.28 30.28
N ILE A 630 -64.78 -1.43 29.60
CA ILE A 630 -65.88 -2.39 29.81
C ILE A 630 -65.62 -3.28 31.03
N ALA A 631 -64.36 -3.63 31.32
CA ALA A 631 -63.99 -4.55 32.40
C ALA A 631 -63.78 -3.87 33.77
N ARG A 632 -64.55 -2.84 34.11
CA ARG A 632 -64.63 -2.33 35.50
C ARG A 632 -65.87 -2.93 36.18
N PRO A 633 -65.71 -3.89 37.13
CA PRO A 633 -66.82 -4.36 37.92
C PRO A 633 -67.14 -3.33 39.01
N VAL A 634 -68.41 -2.95 39.10
CA VAL A 634 -69.01 -2.32 40.28
C VAL A 634 -69.51 -3.46 41.16
N ASP A 635 -68.96 -3.58 42.36
CA ASP A 635 -69.33 -4.58 43.36
C ASP A 635 -70.74 -4.33 43.94
N SER A 636 -71.58 -5.37 43.95
CA SER A 636 -72.61 -5.54 44.98
C SER A 636 -73.10 -7.00 45.12
N LEU A 637 -72.81 -7.57 46.30
CA LEU A 637 -73.68 -8.36 47.19
C LEU A 637 -74.13 -9.81 46.82
N HIS A 638 -73.34 -10.76 47.35
CA HIS A 638 -73.67 -11.81 48.33
C HIS A 638 -74.63 -12.99 48.03
N SER A 639 -74.29 -14.10 48.74
CA SER A 639 -75.06 -15.31 49.07
C SER A 639 -74.98 -16.43 48.01
N ASP A 640 -74.90 -17.72 48.33
CA ASP A 640 -74.64 -18.44 49.58
C ASP A 640 -74.54 -19.95 49.21
N TYR A 641 -73.72 -20.69 49.97
CA TYR A 641 -73.76 -22.13 50.25
C TYR A 641 -73.66 -23.24 49.15
N LEU A 642 -72.57 -23.99 49.30
CA LEU A 642 -72.39 -25.46 49.21
C LEU A 642 -73.45 -26.27 50.04
N PRO A 643 -73.45 -27.63 50.05
CA PRO A 643 -73.50 -28.64 48.99
C PRO A 643 -74.53 -29.77 49.33
N LEU A 644 -74.64 -30.83 48.50
CA LEU A 644 -74.50 -32.26 48.87
C LEU A 644 -75.29 -33.21 47.96
N ALA A 645 -74.62 -34.32 47.65
CA ALA A 645 -75.18 -35.48 46.99
C ALA A 645 -76.07 -36.29 47.95
N THR A 646 -77.08 -36.92 47.35
CA THR A 646 -78.18 -37.70 47.94
C THR A 646 -77.75 -38.89 48.81
N ARG A 647 -78.34 -39.01 50.00
CA ARG A 647 -79.63 -39.69 50.20
C ARG A 647 -80.43 -39.04 51.32
#